data_AF-A0A9E2HCH3-F1
#
_entry.id   AF-A0A9E2HCH3-F1
#
_cell.length_a   1.000
_cell.length_b   1.000
_cell.length_c   1.000
_cell.angle_alpha   90.00
_cell.angle_beta   90.00
_cell.angle_gamma   90.00
#
_symmetry.space_group_name_H-M   'P 1'
#
loop_
_entity.id
_entity.type
_entity.pdbx_description
1 polymer ?
#
loop_
_entity_poly.entity_id
_entity_poly.type
_entity_poly.pdbx_seq_one_letter_code
_entity_poly.pdbx_strand_id
1 'polypeptide(L)'
;MQNQFSENPSRRALSQAILAAVAITFILLNPALLSQDSNSGSTVAIQYGDLVDKSAITHSGETVGEIIPKLPRYTDELKGVVQQYLEPFSILCHDVLLSRIGPDSLPLLNIIAHYPVGSEQPAWAALFREGHYQLYYNKDLIRLFIKGSDPASSFEIHQSVVRHAIREVINSEHTSIKNVEIYAFENDYAKSEIRLNTIPTRFDVDSIDLAPRRKPMDLAGIEEFLDQGVILKAVEVDENSDLLFYGKKAQPQTIAGYPISLSDIAVIYRSVFHYGYNAPYISLDNHEDNRYAKVNFGGHLENTRAGYVVLEADKLFKSLSTGLDPNTHELIKARITEHVPDFLTEDERQLVEQGGMGRTRIRYWFYPDSIGTVTDGNTGAVLTDQFLADAERMDANVDLSRAVRETIDHLNDNFSQYENAENTYRELSNIGGIMALVIWEREMNMNERVELDDLLSVRLPAFSTPDKTKKMLAVTAMAYPDGEVLTDQSVRERTSVYHISHLLDQCSASTTDDEFLEIANAFTSGIDIYDLAPLAYKEMRADVERYDSLLALSESEVQALVAEIDSIRKTLDRSDSDAVNRLNELIDRYNILLESREPYLSARNELADQLNNAQLTRRSIASVGGGISLRPSDFKRVTHNAGAPRVKEISDFKSRVETAGGHAVKGDWIRSGSGSRGSPPPDTPPPTGLPHHPYGHP
;
A
#
# COMPACT_ATOMS: atom_id res chain seq x y z
N MET A 1 22.15 -3.39 -10.30
CA MET A 1 22.14 -2.40 -11.39
C MET A 1 20.82 -1.65 -11.36
N GLN A 2 20.64 -0.83 -10.31
CA GLN A 2 19.45 -0.02 -10.06
C GLN A 2 19.82 1.46 -10.22
N ASN A 3 18.81 2.28 -10.50
CA ASN A 3 18.83 3.72 -10.75
C ASN A 3 19.11 4.15 -12.19
N GLN A 4 18.03 4.25 -12.95
CA GLN A 4 17.76 5.38 -13.85
C GLN A 4 16.33 5.19 -14.36
N PHE A 5 15.37 5.90 -13.78
CA PHE A 5 14.05 6.30 -14.30
C PHE A 5 13.17 6.71 -13.10
N SER A 6 13.68 7.61 -12.25
CA SER A 6 12.82 8.43 -11.40
C SER A 6 12.41 9.61 -12.27
N GLU A 7 11.13 9.67 -12.65
CA GLU A 7 10.57 10.89 -13.20
C GLU A 7 10.66 11.99 -12.13
N ASN A 8 11.12 13.15 -12.57
CA ASN A 8 11.59 14.23 -11.71
C ASN A 8 10.39 14.89 -10.99
N PRO A 9 10.36 14.98 -9.64
CA PRO A 9 9.32 15.71 -8.89
C PRO A 9 9.20 17.19 -9.30
N SER A 10 10.19 17.70 -10.05
CA SER A 10 10.13 18.98 -10.74
C SER A 10 8.94 19.11 -11.70
N ARG A 11 8.34 18.03 -12.24
CA ARG A 11 7.17 18.16 -13.14
C ARG A 11 5.89 18.62 -12.45
N ARG A 12 5.64 18.27 -11.18
CA ARG A 12 4.48 18.75 -10.42
C ARG A 12 4.67 20.19 -9.92
N ALA A 13 5.88 20.54 -9.49
CA ALA A 13 6.22 21.93 -9.15
C ALA A 13 6.20 22.84 -10.40
N LEU A 14 6.70 22.34 -11.54
CA LEU A 14 6.61 23.02 -12.82
C LEU A 14 5.17 23.09 -13.31
N SER A 15 4.34 22.06 -13.11
CA SER A 15 2.92 22.12 -13.46
C SER A 15 2.15 23.10 -12.58
N GLN A 16 2.48 23.23 -11.28
CA GLN A 16 1.91 24.26 -10.40
C GLN A 16 2.37 25.67 -10.77
N ALA A 17 3.64 25.86 -11.12
CA ALA A 17 4.15 27.14 -11.60
C ALA A 17 3.59 27.53 -12.98
N ILE A 18 3.41 26.54 -13.88
CA ILE A 18 2.72 26.72 -15.16
C ILE A 18 1.23 27.00 -14.91
N LEU A 19 0.57 26.31 -13.97
CA LEU A 19 -0.82 26.58 -13.60
C LEU A 19 -0.98 28.02 -13.10
N ALA A 20 -0.09 28.49 -12.23
CA ALA A 20 -0.11 29.87 -11.72
C ALA A 20 0.14 30.88 -12.84
N ALA A 21 1.13 30.66 -13.71
CA ALA A 21 1.41 31.56 -14.83
C ALA A 21 0.27 31.57 -15.87
N VAL A 22 -0.33 30.42 -16.17
CA VAL A 22 -1.49 30.28 -17.07
C VAL A 22 -2.73 30.90 -16.42
N ALA A 23 -2.99 30.68 -15.13
CA ALA A 23 -4.11 31.28 -14.41
C ALA A 23 -4.00 32.81 -14.39
N ILE A 24 -2.82 33.38 -14.08
CA ILE A 24 -2.59 34.83 -14.10
C ILE A 24 -2.83 35.39 -15.51
N THR A 25 -2.31 34.74 -16.55
CA THR A 25 -2.49 35.18 -17.94
C THR A 25 -3.95 35.06 -18.39
N PHE A 26 -4.65 34.00 -17.97
CA PHE A 26 -6.05 33.74 -18.32
C PHE A 26 -7.02 34.67 -17.58
N ILE A 27 -6.76 34.96 -16.29
CA ILE A 27 -7.53 35.93 -15.48
C ILE A 27 -7.35 37.35 -16.04
N LEU A 28 -6.13 37.72 -16.46
CA LEU A 28 -5.88 39.03 -17.08
C LEU A 28 -6.53 39.19 -18.48
N LEU A 29 -6.71 38.10 -19.22
CA LEU A 29 -7.30 38.10 -20.57
C LEU A 29 -8.82 37.90 -20.59
N ASN A 30 -9.42 37.33 -19.53
CA ASN A 30 -10.86 37.10 -19.42
C ASN A 30 -11.43 37.72 -18.13
N PRO A 31 -11.69 39.04 -18.10
CA PRO A 31 -12.34 39.69 -16.95
C PRO A 31 -13.75 39.14 -16.66
N ALA A 32 -14.35 38.38 -17.59
CA ALA A 32 -15.61 37.66 -17.40
C ALA A 32 -15.56 36.55 -16.32
N LEU A 33 -14.37 36.09 -15.91
CA LEU A 33 -14.20 35.13 -14.82
C LEU A 33 -14.51 35.72 -13.43
N LEU A 34 -14.57 37.05 -13.33
CA LEU A 34 -14.91 37.78 -12.10
C LEU A 34 -16.36 38.29 -12.21
N SER A 35 -17.33 37.46 -11.82
CA SER A 35 -18.70 37.93 -11.67
C SER A 35 -18.85 38.71 -10.36
N GLN A 36 -19.23 39.98 -10.44
CA GLN A 36 -19.62 40.76 -9.27
C GLN A 36 -21.03 40.35 -8.86
N ASP A 37 -21.14 39.73 -7.68
CA ASP A 37 -22.45 39.62 -7.03
C ASP A 37 -22.82 41.02 -6.53
N SER A 38 -23.79 41.66 -7.19
CA SER A 38 -24.10 43.08 -7.04
C SER A 38 -24.70 43.47 -5.68
N ASN A 39 -24.65 42.58 -4.68
CA ASN A 39 -25.26 42.77 -3.36
C ASN A 39 -24.37 42.45 -2.14
N SER A 40 -23.08 42.10 -2.29
CA SER A 40 -22.15 41.99 -1.14
C SER A 40 -20.72 42.40 -1.53
N GLY A 41 -20.37 43.67 -1.29
CA GLY A 41 -19.09 44.25 -1.76
C GLY A 41 -17.79 43.60 -1.26
N SER A 42 -17.86 42.65 -0.32
CA SER A 42 -16.72 41.96 0.29
C SER A 42 -16.38 40.59 -0.32
N THR A 43 -17.31 39.95 -1.04
CA THR A 43 -17.11 38.56 -1.51
C THR A 43 -16.86 38.51 -3.01
N VAL A 44 -15.95 37.63 -3.42
CA VAL A 44 -15.53 37.45 -4.81
C VAL A 44 -15.68 36.00 -5.20
N ALA A 45 -16.37 35.75 -6.32
CA ALA A 45 -16.41 34.43 -6.95
C ALA A 45 -15.22 34.27 -7.89
N ILE A 46 -14.50 33.16 -7.75
CA ILE A 46 -13.35 32.76 -8.55
C ILE A 46 -13.75 31.49 -9.30
N GLN A 47 -14.02 31.61 -10.59
CA GLN A 47 -14.29 30.47 -11.46
C GLN A 47 -12.98 29.82 -11.87
N TYR A 48 -12.82 28.52 -11.60
CA TYR A 48 -11.61 27.78 -11.97
C TYR A 48 -11.90 26.53 -12.82
N GLY A 49 -13.16 26.30 -13.21
CA GLY A 49 -13.59 25.10 -13.96
C GLY A 49 -12.90 24.90 -15.32
N ASP A 50 -12.36 25.96 -15.93
CA ASP A 50 -11.58 25.86 -17.19
C ASP A 50 -10.12 25.45 -16.96
N LEU A 51 -9.62 25.56 -15.72
CA LEU A 51 -8.27 25.16 -15.34
C LEU A 51 -8.19 23.71 -14.86
N VAL A 52 -9.35 23.10 -14.55
CA VAL A 52 -9.43 21.71 -14.08
C VAL A 52 -9.08 20.75 -15.21
N ASP A 53 -8.14 19.83 -14.97
CA ASP A 53 -7.92 18.70 -15.85
C ASP A 53 -9.08 17.71 -15.75
N LYS A 54 -10.08 17.91 -16.61
CA LYS A 54 -11.29 17.07 -16.68
C LYS A 54 -11.01 15.66 -17.19
N SER A 55 -9.83 15.42 -17.79
CA SER A 55 -9.44 14.10 -18.31
C SER A 55 -8.76 13.21 -17.29
N ALA A 56 -8.31 13.78 -16.15
CA ALA A 56 -7.69 13.02 -15.08
C ALA A 56 -8.62 11.91 -14.57
N ILE A 57 -8.12 10.68 -14.58
CA ILE A 57 -8.84 9.51 -14.05
C ILE A 57 -8.70 9.49 -12.53
N THR A 58 -9.86 9.42 -11.86
CA THR A 58 -9.96 9.33 -10.41
C THR A 58 -9.94 7.87 -9.94
N HIS A 59 -9.86 7.65 -8.63
CA HIS A 59 -9.87 6.31 -8.05
C HIS A 59 -11.23 5.58 -8.17
N SER A 60 -12.30 6.25 -8.62
CA SER A 60 -13.55 5.57 -9.00
C SER A 60 -13.45 4.90 -10.38
N GLY A 61 -12.39 5.19 -11.15
CA GLY A 61 -12.26 4.83 -12.56
C GLY A 61 -12.94 5.81 -13.53
N GLU A 62 -13.72 6.76 -13.02
CA GLU A 62 -14.30 7.85 -13.82
C GLU A 62 -13.36 9.05 -13.86
N THR A 63 -13.48 9.87 -14.91
CA THR A 63 -12.73 11.11 -15.04
C THR A 63 -13.29 12.22 -14.13
N VAL A 64 -12.46 13.18 -13.74
CA VAL A 64 -12.89 14.36 -12.97
C VAL A 64 -14.05 15.08 -13.66
N GLY A 65 -14.03 15.17 -15.00
CA GLY A 65 -15.08 15.79 -15.80
C GLY A 65 -16.43 15.06 -15.77
N GLU A 66 -16.43 13.74 -15.60
CA GLU A 66 -17.64 12.93 -15.45
C GLU A 66 -18.25 13.03 -14.04
N ILE A 67 -17.41 13.24 -13.02
CA ILE A 67 -17.85 13.29 -11.62
C ILE A 67 -18.42 14.66 -11.23
N ILE A 68 -17.79 15.77 -11.64
CA ILE A 68 -18.23 17.13 -11.25
C ILE A 68 -19.73 17.37 -11.48
N PRO A 69 -20.33 17.03 -12.64
CA PRO A 69 -21.76 17.23 -12.90
C PRO A 69 -22.68 16.39 -12.00
N LYS A 70 -22.16 15.32 -11.39
CA LYS A 70 -22.91 14.45 -10.49
C LYS A 70 -23.00 15.06 -9.09
N LEU A 71 -22.00 15.81 -8.63
CA LEU A 71 -21.91 16.33 -7.25
C LEU A 71 -23.20 16.95 -6.68
N PRO A 72 -23.98 17.79 -7.40
CA PRO A 72 -25.23 18.35 -6.86
C PRO A 72 -26.30 17.32 -6.47
N ARG A 73 -26.17 16.08 -6.96
CA ARG A 73 -27.15 15.01 -6.83
C ARG A 73 -26.72 13.89 -5.87
N TYR A 74 -25.51 13.96 -5.30
CA TYR A 74 -24.94 12.87 -4.53
C TYR A 74 -24.22 13.33 -3.22
N THR A 75 -23.78 12.34 -2.44
CA THR A 75 -23.24 12.40 -1.07
C THR A 75 -21.82 12.98 -0.98
N ASP A 76 -21.34 13.23 0.25
CA ASP A 76 -19.97 13.66 0.55
C ASP A 76 -18.89 12.68 0.04
N GLU A 77 -19.23 11.41 -0.17
CA GLU A 77 -18.34 10.42 -0.79
C GLU A 77 -17.85 10.83 -2.19
N LEU A 78 -18.75 11.37 -3.02
CA LEU A 78 -18.40 11.81 -4.37
C LEU A 78 -17.54 13.07 -4.38
N LYS A 79 -17.66 13.92 -3.35
CA LYS A 79 -16.72 15.03 -3.14
C LYS A 79 -15.33 14.51 -2.81
N GLY A 80 -15.23 13.44 -2.03
CA GLY A 80 -13.96 12.79 -1.71
C GLY A 80 -13.15 12.38 -2.93
N VAL A 81 -13.83 11.84 -3.95
CA VAL A 81 -13.21 11.39 -5.20
C VAL A 81 -12.52 12.53 -5.96
N VAL A 82 -13.05 13.75 -5.88
CA VAL A 82 -12.53 14.93 -6.61
C VAL A 82 -11.76 15.92 -5.75
N GLN A 83 -11.81 15.83 -4.41
CA GLN A 83 -11.19 16.78 -3.48
C GLN A 83 -9.71 17.05 -3.83
N GLN A 84 -8.91 16.00 -4.02
CA GLN A 84 -7.48 16.13 -4.34
C GLN A 84 -7.19 16.87 -5.65
N TYR A 85 -8.16 16.94 -6.56
CA TYR A 85 -8.04 17.62 -7.85
C TYR A 85 -8.57 19.06 -7.81
N LEU A 86 -9.48 19.37 -6.89
CA LEU A 86 -10.20 20.65 -6.85
C LEU A 86 -9.79 21.56 -5.69
N GLU A 87 -9.44 21.00 -4.53
CA GLU A 87 -9.01 21.78 -3.36
C GLU A 87 -7.71 22.59 -3.61
N PRO A 88 -6.71 22.10 -4.38
CA PRO A 88 -5.49 22.87 -4.65
C PRO A 88 -5.72 24.21 -5.38
N PHE A 89 -6.87 24.39 -6.05
CA PHE A 89 -7.21 25.65 -6.69
C PHE A 89 -7.49 26.79 -5.70
N SER A 90 -7.60 26.49 -4.40
CA SER A 90 -7.68 27.53 -3.38
C SER A 90 -6.49 28.50 -3.45
N ILE A 91 -5.33 28.07 -4.00
CA ILE A 91 -4.16 28.92 -4.23
C ILE A 91 -4.47 30.24 -4.95
N LEU A 92 -5.51 30.24 -5.80
CA LEU A 92 -5.99 31.41 -6.52
C LEU A 92 -6.51 32.53 -5.61
N CYS A 93 -6.89 32.23 -4.36
CA CYS A 93 -7.35 33.23 -3.39
C CYS A 93 -6.33 34.35 -3.20
N HIS A 94 -5.04 34.01 -3.14
CA HIS A 94 -3.97 34.98 -2.97
C HIS A 94 -3.85 35.91 -4.19
N ASP A 95 -3.79 35.35 -5.38
CA ASP A 95 -3.64 36.11 -6.63
C ASP A 95 -4.84 37.02 -6.89
N VAL A 96 -6.07 36.52 -6.66
CA VAL A 96 -7.29 37.30 -6.81
C VAL A 96 -7.35 38.42 -5.79
N LEU A 97 -6.91 38.20 -4.55
CA LEU A 97 -6.81 39.27 -3.56
C LEU A 97 -5.86 40.38 -4.03
N LEU A 98 -4.65 40.04 -4.49
CA LEU A 98 -3.66 41.00 -4.97
C LEU A 98 -4.15 41.81 -6.18
N SER A 99 -4.97 41.20 -7.06
CA SER A 99 -5.59 41.92 -8.17
C SER A 99 -6.53 43.05 -7.72
N ARG A 100 -7.05 42.98 -6.48
CA ARG A 100 -7.96 43.97 -5.91
C ARG A 100 -7.28 45.00 -5.03
N ILE A 101 -6.37 44.55 -4.15
CA ILE A 101 -5.71 45.43 -3.19
C ILE A 101 -4.38 45.99 -3.70
N GLY A 102 -3.92 45.52 -4.87
CA GLY A 102 -2.59 45.79 -5.39
C GLY A 102 -1.54 44.81 -4.83
N PRO A 103 -0.33 44.80 -5.40
CA PRO A 103 0.76 43.97 -4.90
C PRO A 103 1.20 44.43 -3.50
N ASP A 104 1.63 43.48 -2.67
CA ASP A 104 2.25 43.78 -1.39
C ASP A 104 3.57 44.55 -1.59
N SER A 105 3.92 45.39 -0.61
CA SER A 105 5.19 46.14 -0.63
C SER A 105 6.42 45.22 -0.60
N LEU A 106 6.28 44.03 -0.03
CA LEU A 106 7.27 42.97 -0.01
C LEU A 106 6.61 41.67 -0.46
N PRO A 107 7.25 40.90 -1.34
CA PRO A 107 6.69 39.66 -1.84
C PRO A 107 6.46 38.68 -0.67
N LEU A 108 5.28 38.06 -0.65
CA LEU A 108 4.97 36.99 0.28
C LEU A 108 5.40 35.64 -0.30
N LEU A 109 5.92 34.77 0.55
CA LEU A 109 6.27 33.39 0.25
C LEU A 109 5.23 32.45 0.87
N ASN A 110 4.76 31.46 0.10
CA ASN A 110 3.91 30.41 0.65
C ASN A 110 4.74 29.47 1.55
N ILE A 111 4.26 29.19 2.76
CA ILE A 111 4.99 28.36 3.74
C ILE A 111 5.34 26.96 3.21
N ILE A 112 4.49 26.39 2.34
CA ILE A 112 4.74 25.06 1.77
C ILE A 112 5.96 25.03 0.84
N ALA A 113 6.49 26.18 0.41
CA ALA A 113 7.73 26.25 -0.37
C ALA A 113 8.94 25.75 0.43
N HIS A 114 8.88 25.77 1.77
CA HIS A 114 9.91 25.19 2.65
C HIS A 114 9.82 23.68 2.79
N TYR A 115 8.71 23.11 2.34
CA TYR A 115 8.39 21.70 2.48
C TYR A 115 8.08 21.12 1.10
N PRO A 116 9.09 20.81 0.26
CA PRO A 116 8.86 20.05 -0.95
C PRO A 116 8.20 18.69 -0.67
N VAL A 117 7.45 18.16 -1.63
CA VAL A 117 6.84 16.83 -1.49
C VAL A 117 7.94 15.78 -1.27
N GLY A 118 7.76 14.96 -0.24
CA GLY A 118 8.69 13.90 0.14
C GLY A 118 9.90 14.35 0.96
N SER A 119 10.04 15.65 1.24
CA SER A 119 11.03 16.13 2.22
C SER A 119 10.55 15.89 3.65
N GLU A 120 11.47 16.06 4.61
CA GLU A 120 11.09 16.22 6.00
C GLU A 120 10.13 17.43 6.12
N GLN A 121 9.04 17.27 6.86
CA GLN A 121 7.98 18.27 6.96
C GLN A 121 7.15 18.06 8.22
N PRO A 122 6.54 19.10 8.79
CA PRO A 122 5.60 18.91 9.89
C PRO A 122 4.31 18.26 9.38
N ALA A 123 3.59 17.55 10.24
CA ALA A 123 2.37 16.85 9.85
C ALA A 123 1.28 17.79 9.31
N TRP A 124 1.19 19.05 9.76
CA TRP A 124 0.26 20.04 9.20
C TRP A 124 0.53 20.37 7.71
N ALA A 125 1.75 20.17 7.18
CA ALA A 125 2.12 20.61 5.84
C ALA A 125 1.26 19.98 4.73
N ALA A 126 0.80 18.73 4.92
CA ALA A 126 -0.09 18.07 3.97
C ALA A 126 -1.46 18.78 3.86
N LEU A 127 -1.99 19.32 4.97
CA LEU A 127 -3.27 20.03 5.00
C LEU A 127 -3.20 21.35 4.22
N PHE A 128 -2.06 22.04 4.31
CA PHE A 128 -1.81 23.27 3.55
C PHE A 128 -1.56 22.99 2.06
N ARG A 129 -0.93 21.86 1.74
CA ARG A 129 -0.69 21.45 0.35
C ARG A 129 -1.96 21.01 -0.37
N GLU A 130 -2.89 20.37 0.34
CA GLU A 130 -4.20 20.03 -0.23
C GLU A 130 -5.04 21.27 -0.51
N GLY A 131 -4.92 22.31 0.33
CA GLY A 131 -5.51 23.62 0.07
C GLY A 131 -6.65 24.02 1.00
N HIS A 132 -6.93 23.29 2.09
CA HIS A 132 -7.87 23.75 3.14
C HIS A 132 -7.39 25.04 3.82
N TYR A 133 -6.07 25.21 3.87
CA TYR A 133 -5.39 26.35 4.47
C TYR A 133 -4.27 26.82 3.54
N GLN A 134 -4.01 28.12 3.49
CA GLN A 134 -2.83 28.67 2.86
C GLN A 134 -2.21 29.74 3.73
N LEU A 135 -0.91 29.70 3.92
CA LEU A 135 -0.18 30.72 4.66
C LEU A 135 0.90 31.30 3.76
N TYR A 136 0.79 32.60 3.53
CA TYR A 136 1.77 33.43 2.85
C TYR A 136 2.40 34.37 3.87
N TYR A 137 3.71 34.59 3.80
CA TYR A 137 4.36 35.50 4.73
C TYR A 137 5.57 36.19 4.11
N ASN A 138 5.94 37.33 4.68
CA ASN A 138 7.21 38.01 4.43
C ASN A 138 7.82 38.38 5.80
N LYS A 139 8.72 39.36 5.83
CA LYS A 139 9.38 39.76 7.09
C LYS A 139 8.43 40.38 8.12
N ASP A 140 7.29 40.96 7.74
CA ASP A 140 6.46 41.77 8.63
C ASP A 140 4.96 41.40 8.63
N LEU A 141 4.52 40.54 7.74
CA LEU A 141 3.13 40.14 7.55
C LEU A 141 3.00 38.62 7.40
N ILE A 142 2.02 38.04 8.09
CA ILE A 142 1.43 36.74 7.77
C ILE A 142 0.05 36.98 7.18
N ARG A 143 -0.25 36.31 6.06
CA ARG A 143 -1.55 36.27 5.43
C ARG A 143 -2.03 34.83 5.35
N LEU A 144 -3.13 34.53 6.04
CA LEU A 144 -3.72 33.21 6.15
C LEU A 144 -5.07 33.19 5.40
N PHE A 145 -5.26 32.20 4.54
CA PHE A 145 -6.55 31.87 3.94
C PHE A 145 -7.05 30.57 4.55
N ILE A 146 -8.27 30.59 5.08
CA ILE A 146 -8.89 29.45 5.77
C ILE A 146 -10.29 29.18 5.22
N LYS A 147 -10.71 27.92 5.30
CA LYS A 147 -12.04 27.52 4.86
C LYS A 147 -13.16 28.14 5.71
N GLY A 148 -14.23 28.56 5.05
CA GLY A 148 -15.45 29.15 5.64
C GLY A 148 -15.78 30.53 5.05
N SER A 149 -16.75 31.21 5.63
CA SER A 149 -17.31 32.46 5.08
C SER A 149 -16.93 33.72 5.87
N ASP A 150 -16.65 33.60 7.16
CA ASP A 150 -16.30 34.70 8.06
C ASP A 150 -14.89 34.52 8.64
N PRO A 151 -13.94 35.43 8.40
CA PRO A 151 -12.55 35.20 8.80
C PRO A 151 -12.32 35.09 10.31
N ALA A 152 -13.09 35.80 11.13
CA ALA A 152 -12.95 35.71 12.59
C ALA A 152 -13.45 34.35 13.11
N SER A 153 -14.67 33.98 12.72
CA SER A 153 -15.29 32.72 13.13
C SER A 153 -14.56 31.50 12.56
N SER A 154 -14.13 31.56 11.29
CA SER A 154 -13.31 30.52 10.69
C SER A 154 -11.97 30.38 11.41
N PHE A 155 -11.33 31.49 11.82
CA PHE A 155 -10.09 31.39 12.58
C PHE A 155 -10.35 30.71 13.91
N GLU A 156 -11.42 31.07 14.60
CA GLU A 156 -11.79 30.44 15.86
C GLU A 156 -12.01 28.93 15.71
N ILE A 157 -12.65 28.48 14.64
CA ILE A 157 -12.89 27.06 14.37
C ILE A 157 -11.59 26.31 14.07
N HIS A 158 -10.69 26.92 13.29
CA HIS A 158 -9.48 26.25 12.79
C HIS A 158 -8.19 26.61 13.55
N GLN A 159 -8.30 27.37 14.65
CA GLN A 159 -7.15 27.92 15.39
C GLN A 159 -6.17 26.84 15.85
N SER A 160 -6.69 25.71 16.33
CA SER A 160 -5.90 24.59 16.85
C SER A 160 -4.94 24.02 15.80
N VAL A 161 -5.34 24.02 14.52
CA VAL A 161 -4.56 23.56 13.38
C VAL A 161 -3.59 24.64 12.89
N VAL A 162 -4.09 25.83 12.56
CA VAL A 162 -3.30 26.85 11.85
C VAL A 162 -2.27 27.54 12.74
N ARG A 163 -2.45 27.53 14.07
CA ARG A 163 -1.50 28.13 15.03
C ARG A 163 -0.09 27.55 14.90
N HIS A 164 0.06 26.28 14.51
CA HIS A 164 1.35 25.64 14.37
C HIS A 164 2.18 26.28 13.25
N ALA A 165 1.57 26.47 12.08
CA ALA A 165 2.21 27.13 10.94
C ALA A 165 2.49 28.62 11.22
N ILE A 166 1.57 29.32 11.90
CA ILE A 166 1.76 30.73 12.29
C ILE A 166 2.94 30.87 13.25
N ARG A 167 2.99 30.05 14.31
CA ARG A 167 4.08 30.06 15.31
C ARG A 167 5.42 29.77 14.66
N GLU A 168 5.48 28.84 13.72
CA GLU A 168 6.72 28.51 13.03
C GLU A 168 7.29 29.72 12.26
N VAL A 169 6.42 30.51 11.62
CA VAL A 169 6.84 31.74 10.95
C VAL A 169 7.26 32.80 11.96
N ILE A 170 6.44 33.07 12.99
CA ILE A 170 6.73 34.09 14.03
C ILE A 170 8.06 33.79 14.74
N ASN A 171 8.33 32.52 15.04
CA ASN A 171 9.54 32.09 15.75
C ASN A 171 10.77 31.97 14.84
N SER A 172 10.64 32.22 13.53
CA SER A 172 11.78 32.22 12.62
C SER A 172 12.68 33.44 12.85
N GLU A 173 14.00 33.22 12.96
CA GLU A 173 15.02 34.26 13.14
C GLU A 173 15.05 35.31 12.01
N HIS A 174 14.42 35.02 10.87
CA HIS A 174 14.43 35.88 9.69
C HIS A 174 13.18 36.74 9.54
N THR A 175 12.24 36.65 10.48
CA THR A 175 11.01 37.43 10.45
C THR A 175 10.92 38.36 11.65
N SER A 176 10.12 39.41 11.50
CA SER A 176 9.72 40.35 12.53
C SER A 176 8.27 40.70 12.27
N ILE A 177 7.44 39.65 12.26
CA ILE A 177 6.01 39.72 11.95
C ILE A 177 5.36 40.75 12.86
N LYS A 178 4.55 41.64 12.29
CA LYS A 178 3.80 42.66 13.03
C LYS A 178 2.31 42.37 13.01
N ASN A 179 1.82 41.87 11.88
CA ASN A 179 0.40 41.67 11.66
C ASN A 179 0.12 40.27 11.09
N VAL A 180 -1.02 39.74 11.48
CA VAL A 180 -1.62 38.55 10.88
C VAL A 180 -2.95 38.95 10.26
N GLU A 181 -3.07 38.77 8.94
CA GLU A 181 -4.31 38.95 8.19
C GLU A 181 -4.96 37.60 7.93
N ILE A 182 -6.23 37.45 8.28
CA ILE A 182 -6.99 36.22 8.08
C ILE A 182 -8.12 36.47 7.10
N TYR A 183 -8.19 35.65 6.07
CA TYR A 183 -9.21 35.65 5.03
C TYR A 183 -9.96 34.32 5.04
N ALA A 184 -11.25 34.36 4.73
CA ALA A 184 -12.09 33.17 4.64
C ALA A 184 -12.49 32.87 3.19
N PHE A 185 -12.50 31.59 2.82
CA PHE A 185 -13.01 31.16 1.52
C PHE A 185 -13.85 29.88 1.58
N GLU A 186 -14.81 29.75 0.68
CA GLU A 186 -15.57 28.52 0.45
C GLU A 186 -15.24 27.96 -0.93
N ASN A 187 -15.23 26.63 -1.09
CA ASN A 187 -14.98 25.98 -2.36
C ASN A 187 -16.17 25.10 -2.76
N ASP A 188 -16.90 25.50 -3.80
CA ASP A 188 -18.02 24.75 -4.37
C ASP A 188 -17.53 23.90 -5.55
N TYR A 189 -17.21 22.63 -5.27
CA TYR A 189 -16.73 21.69 -6.27
C TYR A 189 -17.69 21.48 -7.45
N ALA A 190 -19.01 21.55 -7.19
CA ALA A 190 -20.01 21.32 -8.23
C ALA A 190 -20.00 22.43 -9.27
N LYS A 191 -19.71 23.66 -8.84
CA LYS A 191 -19.56 24.82 -9.73
C LYS A 191 -18.13 25.05 -10.17
N SER A 192 -17.16 24.40 -9.53
CA SER A 192 -15.74 24.76 -9.66
C SER A 192 -15.54 26.26 -9.41
N GLU A 193 -16.11 26.73 -8.30
CA GLU A 193 -16.15 28.13 -7.87
C GLU A 193 -15.61 28.27 -6.44
N ILE A 194 -14.65 29.15 -6.22
CA ILE A 194 -14.24 29.59 -4.88
C ILE A 194 -14.89 30.93 -4.55
N ARG A 195 -15.46 31.05 -3.36
CA ARG A 195 -15.98 32.32 -2.83
C ARG A 195 -15.03 32.85 -1.78
N LEU A 196 -14.30 33.90 -2.09
CA LEU A 196 -13.34 34.53 -1.21
C LEU A 196 -13.95 35.78 -0.55
N ASN A 197 -13.92 35.84 0.78
CA ASN A 197 -14.14 37.08 1.52
C ASN A 197 -12.83 37.90 1.52
N THR A 198 -12.87 39.06 0.87
CA THR A 198 -11.70 39.95 0.68
C THR A 198 -11.48 40.96 1.80
N ILE A 199 -12.33 40.96 2.83
CA ILE A 199 -12.13 41.79 4.03
C ILE A 199 -11.53 40.88 5.10
N PRO A 200 -10.28 41.09 5.52
CA PRO A 200 -9.66 40.24 6.52
C PRO A 200 -10.05 40.63 7.94
N THR A 201 -9.98 39.66 8.85
CA THR A 201 -9.77 39.93 10.27
C THR A 201 -8.28 40.15 10.50
N ARG A 202 -7.92 41.26 11.15
CA ARG A 202 -6.52 41.64 11.40
C ARG A 202 -6.18 41.54 12.87
N PHE A 203 -5.04 40.92 13.16
CA PHE A 203 -4.47 40.87 14.50
C PHE A 203 -3.08 41.51 14.49
N ASP A 204 -2.76 42.25 15.55
CA ASP A 204 -1.38 42.51 15.92
C ASP A 204 -0.77 41.18 16.42
N VAL A 205 0.48 40.88 16.05
CA VAL A 205 1.17 39.65 16.44
C VAL A 205 1.21 39.46 17.96
N ASP A 206 1.26 40.54 18.74
CA ASP A 206 1.29 40.48 20.21
C ASP A 206 -0.11 40.24 20.81
N SER A 207 -1.15 40.37 19.98
CA SER A 207 -2.56 40.25 20.39
C SER A 207 -3.24 38.96 19.95
N ILE A 208 -2.65 38.23 19.00
CA ILE A 208 -3.24 36.99 18.47
C ILE A 208 -3.07 35.85 19.48
N ASP A 209 -4.18 35.23 19.87
CA ASP A 209 -4.14 34.07 20.75
C ASP A 209 -3.79 32.79 19.96
N LEU A 210 -2.52 32.38 20.09
CA LEU A 210 -2.01 31.14 19.53
C LEU A 210 -1.87 30.05 20.60
N ALA A 211 -2.32 30.30 21.84
CA ALA A 211 -2.25 29.30 22.90
C ALA A 211 -3.12 28.08 22.56
N PRO A 212 -2.72 26.89 23.04
CA PRO A 212 -3.62 25.74 23.06
C PRO A 212 -4.89 26.09 23.84
N ARG A 213 -6.05 25.68 23.33
CA ARG A 213 -7.35 25.88 23.99
C ARG A 213 -7.68 24.75 24.94
N ARG A 214 -7.08 23.59 24.72
CA ARG A 214 -7.21 22.39 25.53
C ARG A 214 -5.90 22.06 26.22
N LYS A 215 -5.88 21.01 27.02
CA LYS A 215 -4.68 20.54 27.70
C LYS A 215 -3.64 20.09 26.65
N PRO A 216 -2.42 20.66 26.63
CA PRO A 216 -1.39 20.27 25.66
C PRO A 216 -0.92 18.84 25.88
N MET A 217 -0.51 18.18 24.81
CA MET A 217 0.05 16.83 24.84
C MET A 217 1.51 16.84 25.31
N ASP A 218 1.91 15.83 26.09
CA ASP A 218 3.31 15.57 26.39
C ASP A 218 3.97 14.76 25.26
N LEU A 219 4.21 15.42 24.12
CA LEU A 219 4.78 14.78 22.93
C LEU A 219 6.14 14.12 23.23
N ALA A 220 6.98 14.75 24.06
CA ALA A 220 8.28 14.21 24.44
C ALA A 220 8.14 12.95 25.29
N GLY A 221 7.22 12.94 26.25
CA GLY A 221 6.90 11.75 27.05
C GLY A 221 6.26 10.61 26.24
N ILE A 222 5.55 10.92 25.15
CA ILE A 222 5.04 9.89 24.22
C ILE A 222 6.19 9.31 23.40
N GLU A 223 7.12 10.12 22.89
CA GLU A 223 8.29 9.64 22.15
C GLU A 223 9.18 8.75 23.04
N GLU A 224 9.51 9.19 24.27
CA GLU A 224 10.31 8.41 25.23
C GLU A 224 9.66 7.04 25.54
N PHE A 225 8.32 6.99 25.52
CA PHE A 225 7.54 5.77 25.70
C PHE A 225 7.64 4.84 24.48
N LEU A 226 7.56 5.36 23.26
CA LEU A 226 7.70 4.58 22.03
C LEU A 226 9.12 4.01 21.87
N ASP A 227 10.14 4.78 22.26
CA ASP A 227 11.55 4.38 22.28
C ASP A 227 11.82 3.13 23.15
N GLN A 228 10.90 2.76 24.05
CA GLN A 228 11.00 1.54 24.85
C GLN A 228 10.71 0.25 24.06
N GLY A 229 10.30 0.33 22.79
CA GLY A 229 9.97 -0.83 21.97
C GLY A 229 8.69 -1.52 22.44
N VAL A 230 7.58 -0.78 22.42
CA VAL A 230 6.27 -1.24 22.90
C VAL A 230 5.34 -1.64 21.77
N ILE A 231 4.49 -2.64 22.01
CA ILE A 231 3.25 -2.84 21.26
C ILE A 231 2.18 -2.00 21.94
N LEU A 232 1.61 -1.04 21.22
CA LEU A 232 0.51 -0.21 21.70
C LEU A 232 -0.72 -1.06 21.99
N LYS A 233 -1.34 -0.86 23.17
CA LYS A 233 -2.49 -1.65 23.62
C LYS A 233 -3.67 -0.82 24.12
N ALA A 234 -3.44 0.37 24.64
CA ALA A 234 -4.52 1.27 25.02
C ALA A 234 -4.07 2.74 25.03
N VAL A 235 -5.05 3.63 25.02
CA VAL A 235 -4.90 5.05 25.31
C VAL A 235 -5.94 5.45 26.36
N GLU A 236 -5.64 6.43 27.20
CA GLU A 236 -6.54 6.98 28.21
C GLU A 236 -6.48 8.50 28.19
N VAL A 237 -7.62 9.14 28.44
CA VAL A 237 -7.67 10.53 28.89
C VAL A 237 -8.11 10.54 30.36
N ASP A 238 -7.15 10.81 31.25
CA ASP A 238 -7.37 10.74 32.69
C ASP A 238 -8.24 11.91 33.20
N GLU A 239 -8.52 11.97 34.50
CA GLU A 239 -9.36 13.04 35.07
C GLU A 239 -8.76 14.45 34.92
N ASN A 240 -7.44 14.57 34.77
CA ASN A 240 -6.73 15.83 34.54
C ASN A 240 -6.67 16.21 33.05
N SER A 241 -7.27 15.40 32.19
CA SER A 241 -7.17 15.50 30.73
C SER A 241 -5.75 15.32 30.21
N ASP A 242 -4.93 14.52 30.90
CA ASP A 242 -3.66 14.04 30.38
C ASP A 242 -3.92 12.83 29.46
N LEU A 243 -3.30 12.82 28.27
CA LEU A 243 -3.35 11.70 27.34
C LEU A 243 -2.23 10.70 27.66
N LEU A 244 -2.60 9.48 28.01
CA LEU A 244 -1.69 8.44 28.46
C LEU A 244 -1.75 7.22 27.53
N PHE A 245 -0.60 6.82 26.99
CA PHE A 245 -0.47 5.60 26.19
C PHE A 245 -0.05 4.43 27.07
N TYR A 246 -0.56 3.25 26.73
CA TYR A 246 -0.26 1.98 27.39
C TYR A 246 0.22 0.97 26.36
N GLY A 247 1.31 0.28 26.68
CA GLY A 247 1.88 -0.73 25.79
C GLY A 247 2.56 -1.86 26.55
N LYS A 248 2.79 -2.96 25.84
CA LYS A 248 3.59 -4.08 26.33
C LYS A 248 4.96 -4.05 25.67
N LYS A 249 6.02 -4.16 26.47
CA LYS A 249 7.38 -4.32 25.98
C LYS A 249 7.47 -5.57 25.12
N ALA A 250 8.03 -5.41 23.93
CA ALA A 250 8.21 -6.48 22.97
C ALA A 250 9.54 -6.31 22.24
N GLN A 251 9.78 -7.11 21.19
CA GLN A 251 10.78 -6.72 20.20
C GLN A 251 10.36 -5.39 19.54
N PRO A 252 11.32 -4.55 19.09
CA PRO A 252 11.01 -3.30 18.43
C PRO A 252 10.00 -3.52 17.30
N GLN A 253 8.84 -2.88 17.43
CA GLN A 253 7.83 -2.87 16.39
C GLN A 253 8.25 -1.88 15.31
N THR A 254 7.95 -2.19 14.05
CA THR A 254 8.36 -1.36 12.91
C THR A 254 7.19 -0.94 12.04
N ILE A 255 7.39 0.14 11.29
CA ILE A 255 6.59 0.59 10.16
C ILE A 255 7.58 0.99 9.05
N ALA A 256 7.47 0.35 7.88
CA ALA A 256 8.42 0.47 6.77
C ALA A 256 9.86 0.13 7.18
N GLY A 257 10.04 -0.85 8.07
CA GLY A 257 11.34 -1.29 8.59
C GLY A 257 11.99 -0.37 9.63
N TYR A 258 11.38 0.76 9.98
CA TYR A 258 11.86 1.67 11.03
C TYR A 258 11.06 1.48 12.32
N PRO A 259 11.66 1.68 13.51
CA PRO A 259 10.92 1.67 14.77
C PRO A 259 9.72 2.62 14.72
N ILE A 260 8.59 2.19 15.31
CA ILE A 260 7.41 3.04 15.47
C ILE A 260 7.82 4.31 16.23
N SER A 261 7.38 5.46 15.74
CA SER A 261 7.69 6.78 16.26
C SER A 261 6.45 7.65 16.41
N LEU A 262 6.57 8.80 17.06
CA LEU A 262 5.47 9.76 17.15
C LEU A 262 4.99 10.24 15.77
N SER A 263 5.90 10.25 14.77
CA SER A 263 5.56 10.62 13.39
C SER A 263 4.52 9.69 12.78
N ASP A 264 4.54 8.40 13.13
CA ASP A 264 3.58 7.42 12.63
C ASP A 264 2.20 7.65 13.26
N ILE A 265 2.14 7.99 14.55
CA ILE A 265 0.89 8.40 15.24
C ILE A 265 0.34 9.69 14.63
N ALA A 266 1.18 10.68 14.36
CA ALA A 266 0.78 11.96 13.78
C ALA A 266 0.19 11.80 12.36
N VAL A 267 0.76 10.91 11.53
CA VAL A 267 0.21 10.59 10.20
C VAL A 267 -1.18 9.96 10.34
N ILE A 268 -1.35 8.98 11.22
CA ILE A 268 -2.65 8.32 11.41
C ILE A 268 -3.68 9.29 11.99
N TYR A 269 -3.31 10.09 12.99
CA TYR A 269 -4.13 11.17 13.54
C TYR A 269 -4.64 12.10 12.44
N ARG A 270 -3.74 12.64 11.61
CA ARG A 270 -4.11 13.50 10.49
C ARG A 270 -5.05 12.80 9.52
N SER A 271 -4.78 11.53 9.22
CA SER A 271 -5.62 10.74 8.29
C SER A 271 -7.03 10.49 8.83
N VAL A 272 -7.24 10.48 10.16
CA VAL A 272 -8.53 10.21 10.79
C VAL A 272 -9.30 11.48 11.15
N PHE A 273 -8.62 12.55 11.57
CA PHE A 273 -9.27 13.80 11.99
C PHE A 273 -9.37 14.85 10.88
N HIS A 274 -8.44 14.85 9.91
CA HIS A 274 -8.24 15.99 9.01
C HIS A 274 -8.33 15.64 7.52
N TYR A 275 -8.93 14.50 7.15
CA TYR A 275 -9.03 14.07 5.75
C TYR A 275 -10.06 14.85 4.91
N GLY A 276 -10.90 15.70 5.52
CA GLY A 276 -11.98 16.39 4.82
C GLY A 276 -13.00 15.40 4.23
N TYR A 277 -13.14 15.41 2.91
CA TYR A 277 -13.91 14.40 2.15
C TYR A 277 -13.05 13.25 1.61
N ASN A 278 -11.72 13.41 1.57
CA ASN A 278 -10.77 12.45 1.00
C ASN A 278 -10.33 11.43 2.05
N ALA A 279 -11.25 10.60 2.54
CA ALA A 279 -10.98 9.66 3.62
C ALA A 279 -9.82 8.70 3.32
N PRO A 280 -9.14 8.10 4.34
CA PRO A 280 -7.96 7.27 4.14
C PRO A 280 -8.18 6.12 3.16
N TYR A 281 -7.41 6.10 2.08
CA TYR A 281 -7.35 4.94 1.20
C TYR A 281 -6.02 4.78 0.48
N ILE A 282 -5.82 3.61 -0.13
CA ILE A 282 -4.82 3.36 -1.16
C ILE A 282 -5.48 2.62 -2.30
N SER A 283 -5.17 3.00 -3.53
CA SER A 283 -5.63 2.28 -4.70
C SER A 283 -4.59 2.13 -5.80
N LEU A 284 -4.67 1.06 -6.61
CA LEU A 284 -3.90 0.94 -7.86
C LEU A 284 -4.83 0.97 -9.08
N ASP A 285 -5.11 2.17 -9.55
CA ASP A 285 -6.07 2.37 -10.62
C ASP A 285 -5.46 2.23 -12.01
N ASN A 286 -6.30 2.34 -13.03
CA ASN A 286 -5.83 2.42 -14.41
C ASN A 286 -4.91 3.64 -14.57
N HIS A 287 -3.77 3.41 -15.20
CA HIS A 287 -2.81 4.44 -15.58
C HIS A 287 -2.95 4.71 -17.08
N GLU A 288 -2.57 5.91 -17.52
CA GLU A 288 -2.60 6.34 -18.92
C GLU A 288 -1.72 5.43 -19.81
N ASP A 289 -0.68 4.85 -19.21
CA ASP A 289 0.06 3.71 -19.71
C ASP A 289 -0.39 2.44 -18.98
N ASN A 290 -1.19 1.60 -19.66
CA ASN A 290 -1.84 0.44 -19.07
C ASN A 290 -0.86 -0.67 -18.64
N ARG A 291 0.43 -0.57 -19.00
CA ARG A 291 1.49 -1.44 -18.46
C ARG A 291 1.74 -1.19 -16.97
N TYR A 292 1.27 -0.05 -16.47
CA TYR A 292 1.35 0.35 -15.08
C TYR A 292 -0.04 0.47 -14.45
N ALA A 293 -0.08 0.39 -13.13
CA ALA A 293 -1.20 0.82 -12.31
C ALA A 293 -0.81 2.11 -11.59
N LYS A 294 -1.72 3.09 -11.56
CA LYS A 294 -1.53 4.39 -10.90
C LYS A 294 -1.78 4.22 -9.41
N VAL A 295 -0.83 4.59 -8.57
CA VAL A 295 -1.01 4.54 -7.11
C VAL A 295 -1.69 5.84 -6.67
N ASN A 296 -2.88 5.73 -6.09
CA ASN A 296 -3.58 6.86 -5.47
C ASN A 296 -3.68 6.63 -3.95
N PHE A 297 -3.64 7.73 -3.21
CA PHE A 297 -3.78 7.73 -1.75
C PHE A 297 -4.89 8.70 -1.35
N GLY A 298 -5.63 8.35 -0.31
CA GLY A 298 -6.53 9.22 0.43
C GLY A 298 -6.06 9.41 1.87
N GLY A 299 -6.61 10.40 2.56
CA GLY A 299 -6.35 10.67 3.97
C GLY A 299 -4.91 11.11 4.28
N HIS A 300 -4.22 11.70 3.31
CA HIS A 300 -2.84 12.18 3.46
C HIS A 300 -1.85 11.06 3.84
N LEU A 301 -2.03 9.86 3.30
CA LEU A 301 -1.13 8.73 3.51
C LEU A 301 0.06 8.74 2.55
N GLU A 302 -0.03 9.45 1.42
CA GLU A 302 1.04 9.57 0.44
C GLU A 302 2.33 10.13 1.04
N ASN A 303 3.48 9.61 0.59
CA ASN A 303 4.81 10.01 1.07
C ASN A 303 4.98 9.87 2.59
N THR A 304 4.38 8.83 3.18
CA THR A 304 4.56 8.47 4.58
C THR A 304 4.92 6.99 4.71
N ARG A 305 5.53 6.61 5.84
CA ARG A 305 5.81 5.19 6.14
C ARG A 305 4.53 4.37 6.23
N ALA A 306 3.48 4.92 6.86
CA ALA A 306 2.18 4.27 6.96
C ALA A 306 1.57 4.00 5.57
N GLY A 307 1.55 5.00 4.70
CA GLY A 307 1.07 4.82 3.32
C GLY A 307 1.87 3.78 2.54
N TYR A 308 3.20 3.73 2.73
CA TYR A 308 4.04 2.70 2.13
C TYR A 308 3.68 1.29 2.60
N VAL A 309 3.56 1.06 3.91
CA VAL A 309 3.21 -0.27 4.45
C VAL A 309 1.85 -0.73 3.93
N VAL A 310 0.86 0.15 3.91
CA VAL A 310 -0.48 -0.22 3.43
C VAL A 310 -0.46 -0.49 1.92
N LEU A 311 0.34 0.25 1.13
CA LEU A 311 0.61 -0.08 -0.28
C LEU A 311 1.33 -1.43 -0.45
N GLU A 312 2.33 -1.73 0.37
CA GLU A 312 3.05 -2.99 0.28
C GLU A 312 2.18 -4.17 0.72
N ALA A 313 1.31 -3.98 1.72
CA ALA A 313 0.32 -4.99 2.10
C ALA A 313 -0.65 -5.27 0.94
N ASP A 314 -1.10 -4.22 0.26
CA ASP A 314 -1.96 -4.30 -0.91
C ASP A 314 -1.32 -5.09 -2.07
N LYS A 315 -0.03 -4.89 -2.30
CA LYS A 315 0.78 -5.64 -3.26
C LYS A 315 0.98 -7.09 -2.82
N LEU A 316 1.31 -7.32 -1.56
CA LEU A 316 1.53 -8.64 -0.98
C LEU A 316 0.26 -9.48 -1.03
N PHE A 317 -0.90 -8.87 -0.83
CA PHE A 317 -2.16 -9.60 -0.92
C PHE A 317 -2.40 -10.18 -2.32
N LYS A 318 -2.02 -9.44 -3.39
CA LYS A 318 -2.03 -9.97 -4.77
C LYS A 318 -1.02 -11.08 -5.01
N SER A 319 0.01 -11.14 -4.18
CA SER A 319 0.97 -12.25 -4.22
C SER A 319 0.32 -13.55 -3.73
N LEU A 320 -0.77 -13.49 -2.94
CA LEU A 320 -1.51 -14.68 -2.57
C LEU A 320 -2.27 -15.29 -3.76
N SER A 321 -2.51 -14.53 -4.84
CA SER A 321 -3.16 -15.08 -6.04
C SER A 321 -2.25 -16.00 -6.83
N THR A 322 -0.98 -15.61 -7.03
CA THR A 322 -0.04 -16.31 -7.92
C THR A 322 1.15 -16.94 -7.19
N GLY A 323 1.41 -16.54 -5.94
CA GLY A 323 2.61 -16.90 -5.19
C GLY A 323 3.86 -16.10 -5.55
N LEU A 324 3.76 -15.06 -6.39
CA LEU A 324 4.86 -14.17 -6.77
C LEU A 324 4.78 -12.83 -6.03
N ASP A 325 5.91 -12.41 -5.46
CA ASP A 325 6.08 -11.04 -4.94
C ASP A 325 6.22 -10.04 -6.11
N PRO A 326 5.37 -9.00 -6.19
CA PRO A 326 5.39 -8.06 -7.30
C PRO A 326 6.60 -7.11 -7.31
N ASN A 327 7.35 -6.99 -6.21
CA ASN A 327 8.53 -6.14 -6.14
C ASN A 327 9.82 -6.93 -6.45
N THR A 328 9.94 -8.15 -5.94
CA THR A 328 11.14 -8.99 -6.10
C THR A 328 11.02 -9.98 -7.26
N HIS A 329 9.79 -10.31 -7.66
CA HIS A 329 9.44 -11.37 -8.60
C HIS A 329 9.81 -12.78 -8.13
N GLU A 330 10.13 -12.94 -6.84
CA GLU A 330 10.46 -14.22 -6.24
C GLU A 330 9.19 -14.97 -5.79
N LEU A 331 9.27 -16.30 -5.75
CA LEU A 331 8.20 -17.13 -5.21
C LEU A 331 8.19 -17.05 -3.69
N ILE A 332 7.08 -16.60 -3.11
CA ILE A 332 6.93 -16.46 -1.65
C ILE A 332 6.34 -17.69 -0.98
N LYS A 333 5.84 -18.64 -1.78
CA LYS A 333 5.13 -19.82 -1.29
C LYS A 333 5.90 -20.60 -0.22
N ALA A 334 7.19 -20.89 -0.43
CA ALA A 334 7.99 -21.64 0.53
C ALA A 334 8.11 -20.92 1.89
N ARG A 335 8.30 -19.60 1.86
CA ARG A 335 8.36 -18.74 3.05
C ARG A 335 7.02 -18.69 3.79
N ILE A 336 5.90 -18.58 3.07
CA ILE A 336 4.58 -18.59 3.67
C ILE A 336 4.27 -19.97 4.28
N THR A 337 4.54 -21.06 3.55
CA THR A 337 4.23 -22.43 4.01
C THR A 337 5.01 -22.85 5.26
N GLU A 338 6.15 -22.21 5.56
CA GLU A 338 6.87 -22.43 6.83
C GLU A 338 6.01 -22.06 8.06
N HIS A 339 5.18 -21.03 7.94
CA HIS A 339 4.32 -20.54 9.02
C HIS A 339 2.84 -20.86 8.83
N VAL A 340 2.41 -21.09 7.59
CA VAL A 340 1.02 -21.39 7.18
C VAL A 340 1.02 -22.71 6.37
N PRO A 341 1.09 -23.89 7.03
CA PRO A 341 1.35 -25.16 6.36
C PRO A 341 0.32 -25.57 5.31
N ASP A 342 -0.92 -25.08 5.42
CA ASP A 342 -2.03 -25.33 4.51
C ASP A 342 -2.19 -24.25 3.42
N PHE A 343 -1.25 -23.30 3.31
CA PHE A 343 -1.28 -22.27 2.29
C PHE A 343 -1.37 -22.83 0.85
N LEU A 344 -2.33 -22.28 0.10
CA LEU A 344 -2.46 -22.41 -1.35
C LEU A 344 -2.71 -21.03 -1.92
N THR A 345 -2.14 -20.80 -3.09
CA THR A 345 -2.46 -19.60 -3.88
C THR A 345 -3.86 -19.70 -4.47
N GLU A 346 -4.46 -18.56 -4.84
CA GLU A 346 -5.76 -18.53 -5.52
C GLU A 346 -5.75 -19.36 -6.81
N ASP A 347 -4.70 -19.21 -7.62
CA ASP A 347 -4.53 -19.96 -8.86
C ASP A 347 -4.54 -21.48 -8.59
N GLU A 348 -3.89 -21.92 -7.51
CA GLU A 348 -3.88 -23.33 -7.11
C GLU A 348 -5.26 -23.83 -6.69
N ARG A 349 -6.00 -23.04 -5.90
CA ARG A 349 -7.38 -23.37 -5.52
C ARG A 349 -8.28 -23.47 -6.76
N GLN A 350 -8.11 -22.56 -7.72
CA GLN A 350 -8.86 -22.59 -8.97
C GLN A 350 -8.53 -23.83 -9.83
N LEU A 351 -7.27 -24.29 -9.83
CA LEU A 351 -6.87 -25.53 -10.51
C LEU A 351 -7.56 -26.76 -9.91
N VAL A 352 -7.73 -26.82 -8.57
CA VAL A 352 -8.44 -27.90 -7.86
C VAL A 352 -9.93 -27.92 -8.23
N GLU A 353 -10.59 -26.77 -8.27
CA GLU A 353 -12.05 -26.68 -8.45
C GLU A 353 -12.58 -27.17 -9.82
N GLN A 354 -11.69 -27.37 -10.80
CA GLN A 354 -12.03 -27.74 -12.19
C GLN A 354 -13.01 -26.78 -12.90
N GLY A 355 -13.33 -25.64 -12.28
CA GLY A 355 -14.27 -24.66 -12.78
C GLY A 355 -13.57 -23.62 -13.67
N GLY A 356 -13.70 -23.80 -14.99
CA GLY A 356 -13.58 -22.76 -16.02
C GLY A 356 -12.29 -21.96 -16.13
N MET A 357 -11.72 -21.90 -17.34
CA MET A 357 -10.82 -20.81 -17.74
C MET A 357 -11.58 -19.48 -17.68
N GLY A 358 -11.57 -18.83 -16.52
CA GLY A 358 -12.31 -17.61 -16.26
C GLY A 358 -11.36 -16.43 -16.08
N ARG A 359 -11.49 -15.42 -16.94
CA ARG A 359 -10.89 -14.10 -16.72
C ARG A 359 -11.67 -13.41 -15.60
N THR A 360 -11.14 -13.35 -14.38
CA THR A 360 -11.81 -12.65 -13.28
C THR A 360 -11.08 -11.35 -12.98
N ARG A 361 -11.69 -10.22 -13.35
CA ARG A 361 -11.26 -8.88 -12.90
C ARG A 361 -11.84 -8.66 -11.50
N ILE A 362 -11.22 -9.26 -10.49
CA ILE A 362 -11.61 -9.08 -9.08
C ILE A 362 -10.74 -7.99 -8.49
N ARG A 363 -11.37 -7.03 -7.80
CA ARG A 363 -10.66 -6.10 -6.93
C ARG A 363 -10.71 -6.67 -5.52
N TYR A 364 -9.53 -6.99 -5.02
CA TYR A 364 -9.25 -7.30 -3.63
C TYR A 364 -9.22 -6.01 -2.80
N TRP A 365 -9.40 -6.08 -1.49
CA TRP A 365 -9.47 -4.92 -0.58
C TRP A 365 -9.02 -5.33 0.81
N PHE A 366 -8.37 -4.40 1.54
CA PHE A 366 -8.28 -4.47 2.99
C PHE A 366 -9.26 -3.48 3.61
N TYR A 367 -10.06 -3.94 4.56
CA TYR A 367 -11.00 -3.13 5.30
C TYR A 367 -10.46 -2.88 6.70
N PRO A 368 -10.36 -1.61 7.13
CA PRO A 368 -10.11 -1.30 8.53
C PRO A 368 -11.35 -1.58 9.40
N ASP A 369 -12.48 -1.98 8.82
CA ASP A 369 -13.75 -2.18 9.52
C ASP A 369 -13.68 -3.22 10.63
N SER A 370 -12.73 -4.16 10.61
CA SER A 370 -12.49 -5.08 11.72
C SER A 370 -11.71 -4.48 12.88
N ILE A 371 -10.98 -3.40 12.65
CA ILE A 371 -10.22 -2.70 13.67
C ILE A 371 -11.20 -2.15 14.69
N GLY A 372 -10.97 -2.49 15.95
CA GLY A 372 -11.94 -2.24 17.00
C GLY A 372 -11.27 -1.87 18.30
N THR A 373 -11.95 -1.00 19.04
CA THR A 373 -11.61 -0.68 20.43
C THR A 373 -12.76 -1.02 21.36
N VAL A 374 -12.39 -1.34 22.60
CA VAL A 374 -13.31 -1.50 23.71
C VAL A 374 -13.00 -0.48 24.79
N THR A 375 -14.03 0.11 25.38
CA THR A 375 -13.85 1.25 26.28
C THR A 375 -14.74 1.22 27.52
N ASP A 376 -14.26 1.88 28.58
CA ASP A 376 -15.04 2.30 29.75
C ASP A 376 -15.46 3.79 29.70
N GLY A 377 -15.18 4.48 28.59
CA GLY A 377 -15.39 5.91 28.38
C GLY A 377 -14.11 6.73 28.49
N ASN A 378 -13.21 6.41 29.43
CA ASN A 378 -11.95 7.16 29.63
C ASN A 378 -10.73 6.44 29.04
N THR A 379 -10.80 5.12 28.89
CA THR A 379 -9.74 4.26 28.35
C THR A 379 -10.24 3.57 27.10
N GLY A 380 -9.54 3.70 25.98
CA GLY A 380 -9.74 2.91 24.77
C GLY A 380 -8.67 1.82 24.67
N ALA A 381 -9.07 0.55 24.73
CA ALA A 381 -8.16 -0.58 24.56
C ALA A 381 -8.36 -1.25 23.21
N VAL A 382 -7.25 -1.60 22.54
CA VAL A 382 -7.27 -2.33 21.26
C VAL A 382 -7.92 -3.70 21.46
N LEU A 383 -9.03 -3.93 20.78
CA LEU A 383 -9.71 -5.22 20.73
C LEU A 383 -9.17 -6.04 19.56
N THR A 384 -9.12 -5.42 18.38
CA THR A 384 -8.65 -6.00 17.12
C THR A 384 -7.86 -4.93 16.36
N ASP A 385 -6.70 -5.30 15.83
CA ASP A 385 -5.79 -4.48 15.03
C ASP A 385 -5.62 -5.00 13.59
N GLN A 386 -6.22 -6.15 13.28
CA GLN A 386 -6.21 -6.75 11.95
C GLN A 386 -7.09 -5.97 10.97
N PHE A 387 -6.56 -5.71 9.79
CA PHE A 387 -7.35 -5.38 8.60
C PHE A 387 -7.91 -6.67 7.99
N LEU A 388 -9.22 -6.71 7.71
CA LEU A 388 -9.81 -7.86 7.02
C LEU A 388 -9.68 -7.70 5.51
N ALA A 389 -9.25 -8.76 4.83
CA ALA A 389 -9.33 -8.80 3.38
C ALA A 389 -10.77 -9.09 2.93
N ASP A 390 -11.23 -8.45 1.85
CA ASP A 390 -12.43 -8.85 1.11
C ASP A 390 -12.30 -8.51 -0.38
N ALA A 391 -13.33 -8.76 -1.19
CA ALA A 391 -13.39 -8.45 -2.60
C ALA A 391 -14.72 -7.76 -2.96
N GLU A 392 -14.66 -6.70 -3.78
CA GLU A 392 -15.83 -5.94 -4.22
C GLU A 392 -15.74 -5.57 -5.72
N ARG A 393 -16.90 -5.37 -6.35
CA ARG A 393 -17.04 -4.60 -7.60
C ARG A 393 -17.94 -3.39 -7.36
N MET A 394 -17.48 -2.21 -7.80
CA MET A 394 -18.20 -0.94 -7.61
C MET A 394 -19.56 -0.86 -8.33
N ASP A 395 -19.85 -1.79 -9.24
CA ASP A 395 -20.98 -1.76 -10.17
C ASP A 395 -22.00 -2.90 -9.98
N ALA A 396 -21.70 -3.94 -9.21
CA ALA A 396 -22.62 -5.06 -8.96
C ALA A 396 -22.19 -5.96 -7.79
N ASN A 397 -23.15 -6.64 -7.14
CA ASN A 397 -22.86 -7.84 -6.35
C ASN A 397 -22.31 -8.93 -7.28
N VAL A 398 -21.08 -9.36 -7.03
CA VAL A 398 -20.44 -10.43 -7.79
C VAL A 398 -20.48 -11.69 -6.94
N ASP A 399 -20.97 -12.77 -7.53
CA ASP A 399 -20.69 -14.10 -7.00
C ASP A 399 -19.20 -14.38 -7.22
N LEU A 400 -18.41 -14.22 -6.17
CA LEU A 400 -16.98 -14.54 -6.18
C LEU A 400 -16.81 -16.04 -6.41
N SER A 401 -15.74 -16.44 -7.12
CA SER A 401 -15.41 -17.86 -7.22
C SER A 401 -15.10 -18.40 -5.82
N ARG A 402 -15.30 -19.70 -5.65
CA ARG A 402 -14.99 -20.37 -4.39
C ARG A 402 -13.50 -20.25 -4.09
N ALA A 403 -12.62 -20.38 -5.07
CA ALA A 403 -11.17 -20.18 -4.92
C ALA A 403 -10.81 -18.81 -4.34
N VAL A 404 -11.44 -17.73 -4.83
CA VAL A 404 -11.23 -16.36 -4.33
C VAL A 404 -11.70 -16.25 -2.89
N ARG A 405 -12.89 -16.77 -2.59
CA ARG A 405 -13.44 -16.69 -1.23
C ARG A 405 -12.64 -17.49 -0.23
N GLU A 406 -12.26 -18.72 -0.58
CA GLU A 406 -11.40 -19.52 0.27
C GLU A 406 -10.02 -18.87 0.49
N THR A 407 -9.47 -18.18 -0.51
CA THR A 407 -8.19 -17.43 -0.34
C THR A 407 -8.34 -16.31 0.68
N ILE A 408 -9.43 -15.54 0.60
CA ILE A 408 -9.74 -14.44 1.51
C ILE A 408 -10.01 -14.95 2.92
N ASP A 409 -10.91 -15.92 3.06
CA ASP A 409 -11.30 -16.49 4.36
C ASP A 409 -10.06 -17.12 5.02
N HIS A 410 -9.24 -17.85 4.26
CA HIS A 410 -8.01 -18.45 4.77
C HIS A 410 -6.98 -17.42 5.24
N LEU A 411 -6.80 -16.29 4.52
CA LEU A 411 -5.96 -15.19 4.98
C LEU A 411 -6.50 -14.60 6.29
N ASN A 412 -7.80 -14.32 6.34
CA ASN A 412 -8.43 -13.70 7.50
C ASN A 412 -8.37 -14.59 8.75
N ASP A 413 -8.68 -15.87 8.61
CA ASP A 413 -8.72 -16.85 9.70
C ASP A 413 -7.32 -17.19 10.23
N ASN A 414 -6.29 -17.10 9.38
CA ASN A 414 -4.91 -17.44 9.73
C ASN A 414 -3.98 -16.21 9.80
N PHE A 415 -4.52 -14.99 9.91
CA PHE A 415 -3.76 -13.75 9.76
C PHE A 415 -2.52 -13.67 10.66
N SER A 416 -2.63 -14.11 11.92
CA SER A 416 -1.48 -14.17 12.84
C SER A 416 -0.32 -15.06 12.36
N GLN A 417 -0.61 -16.10 11.57
CA GLN A 417 0.43 -16.93 10.94
C GLN A 417 1.08 -16.17 9.77
N TYR A 418 0.30 -15.41 9.00
CA TYR A 418 0.82 -14.54 7.95
C TYR A 418 1.69 -13.39 8.48
N GLU A 419 1.39 -12.83 9.66
CA GLU A 419 2.26 -11.86 10.33
C GLU A 419 3.63 -12.45 10.72
N ASN A 420 3.69 -13.76 10.95
CA ASN A 420 4.93 -14.47 11.21
C ASN A 420 5.71 -14.72 9.91
N ALA A 421 5.01 -15.02 8.82
CA ALA A 421 5.61 -15.24 7.50
C ALA A 421 6.13 -13.95 6.83
N GLU A 422 5.38 -12.85 6.95
CA GLU A 422 5.61 -11.63 6.17
C GLU A 422 5.60 -10.40 7.08
N ASN A 423 6.73 -9.70 7.13
CA ASN A 423 6.87 -8.51 7.97
C ASN A 423 5.83 -7.43 7.61
N THR A 424 5.47 -7.28 6.34
CA THR A 424 4.48 -6.31 5.88
C THR A 424 3.12 -6.47 6.57
N TYR A 425 2.65 -7.70 6.81
CA TYR A 425 1.38 -7.91 7.53
C TYR A 425 1.48 -7.56 9.01
N ARG A 426 2.65 -7.83 9.64
CA ARG A 426 2.92 -7.39 11.01
C ARG A 426 2.94 -5.86 11.13
N GLU A 427 3.58 -5.18 10.18
CA GLU A 427 3.59 -3.71 10.13
C GLU A 427 2.19 -3.14 9.85
N LEU A 428 1.38 -3.84 9.05
CA LEU A 428 -0.02 -3.49 8.83
C LEU A 428 -0.83 -3.55 10.13
N SER A 429 -0.63 -4.57 10.97
CA SER A 429 -1.25 -4.63 12.30
C SER A 429 -0.76 -3.54 13.25
N ASN A 430 0.51 -3.14 13.15
CA ASN A 430 1.01 -2.00 13.93
C ASN A 430 0.26 -0.71 13.56
N ILE A 431 0.04 -0.48 12.26
CA ILE A 431 -0.81 0.62 11.77
C ILE A 431 -2.24 0.46 12.28
N GLY A 432 -2.80 -0.74 12.21
CA GLY A 432 -4.15 -1.02 12.68
C GLY A 432 -4.33 -0.76 14.18
N GLY A 433 -3.32 -1.07 14.98
CA GLY A 433 -3.27 -0.76 16.41
C GLY A 433 -3.26 0.75 16.70
N ILE A 434 -2.45 1.53 15.96
CA ILE A 434 -2.45 3.01 16.08
C ILE A 434 -3.82 3.55 15.64
N MET A 435 -4.34 3.09 14.50
CA MET A 435 -5.65 3.50 13.98
C MET A 435 -6.77 3.23 14.98
N ALA A 436 -6.78 2.07 15.62
CA ALA A 436 -7.77 1.73 16.65
C ALA A 436 -7.83 2.80 17.75
N LEU A 437 -6.68 3.20 18.27
CA LEU A 437 -6.57 4.18 19.35
C LEU A 437 -7.00 5.59 18.89
N VAL A 438 -6.55 6.03 17.71
CA VAL A 438 -6.91 7.34 17.16
C VAL A 438 -8.40 7.42 16.82
N ILE A 439 -8.99 6.34 16.29
CA ILE A 439 -10.44 6.26 16.05
C ILE A 439 -11.20 6.35 17.38
N TRP A 440 -10.73 5.70 18.43
CA TRP A 440 -11.33 5.84 19.76
C TRP A 440 -11.30 7.30 20.26
N GLU A 441 -10.17 8.00 20.09
CA GLU A 441 -10.05 9.41 20.47
C GLU A 441 -11.07 10.28 19.73
N ARG A 442 -11.29 10.01 18.43
CA ARG A 442 -12.29 10.73 17.62
C ARG A 442 -13.71 10.42 18.06
N GLU A 443 -14.08 9.15 18.16
CA GLU A 443 -15.45 8.71 18.46
C GLU A 443 -15.88 9.07 19.89
N MET A 444 -14.94 9.15 20.84
CA MET A 444 -15.21 9.61 22.20
C MET A 444 -15.07 11.13 22.38
N ASN A 445 -14.80 11.89 21.31
CA ASN A 445 -14.59 13.35 21.32
C ASN A 445 -13.48 13.80 22.29
N MET A 446 -12.37 13.06 22.34
CA MET A 446 -11.26 13.37 23.25
C MET A 446 -10.55 14.69 22.89
N ASN A 447 -10.71 15.17 21.66
CA ASN A 447 -10.31 16.51 21.23
C ASN A 447 -11.03 17.66 21.97
N GLU A 448 -12.13 17.39 22.68
CA GLU A 448 -12.77 18.39 23.56
C GLU A 448 -12.03 18.55 24.90
N ARG A 449 -11.16 17.59 25.26
CA ARG A 449 -10.44 17.53 26.54
C ARG A 449 -8.95 17.80 26.37
N VAL A 450 -8.36 17.21 25.33
CA VAL A 450 -6.92 17.24 25.02
C VAL A 450 -6.70 17.99 23.70
N GLU A 451 -5.60 18.72 23.61
CA GLU A 451 -5.17 19.41 22.39
C GLU A 451 -4.52 18.42 21.41
N LEU A 452 -5.34 17.53 20.81
CA LEU A 452 -4.84 16.48 19.90
C LEU A 452 -4.14 17.05 18.66
N ASP A 453 -4.48 18.29 18.25
CA ASP A 453 -3.83 18.98 17.14
C ASP A 453 -2.35 19.28 17.39
N ASP A 454 -1.84 19.15 18.63
CA ASP A 454 -0.40 19.18 18.92
C ASP A 454 0.37 18.15 18.06
N LEU A 455 -0.26 17.01 17.70
CA LEU A 455 0.32 16.01 16.79
C LEU A 455 0.62 16.56 15.40
N LEU A 456 -0.08 17.62 14.95
CA LEU A 456 0.18 18.23 13.65
C LEU A 456 1.53 18.97 13.60
N SER A 457 2.11 19.31 14.76
CA SER A 457 3.44 19.93 14.86
C SER A 457 4.60 18.95 14.71
N VAL A 458 4.33 17.64 14.80
CA VAL A 458 5.34 16.58 14.75
C VAL A 458 6.01 16.57 13.38
N ARG A 459 7.35 16.52 13.37
CA ARG A 459 8.16 16.39 12.15
C ARG A 459 8.06 14.97 11.62
N LEU A 460 7.61 14.85 10.37
CA LEU A 460 7.60 13.62 9.61
C LEU A 460 8.93 13.48 8.88
N PRO A 461 9.57 12.29 8.93
CA PRO A 461 10.81 12.06 8.21
C PRO A 461 10.59 12.18 6.69
N ALA A 462 11.64 12.54 5.96
CA ALA A 462 11.63 12.50 4.50
C ALA A 462 11.30 11.07 4.02
N PHE A 463 10.28 10.95 3.18
CA PHE A 463 9.80 9.66 2.69
C PHE A 463 9.09 9.86 1.35
N SER A 464 9.13 8.87 0.47
CA SER A 464 8.39 8.92 -0.79
C SER A 464 7.72 7.58 -1.07
N THR A 465 6.46 7.64 -1.50
CA THR A 465 5.73 6.48 -2.00
C THR A 465 5.73 6.51 -3.52
N PRO A 466 5.77 5.35 -4.21
CA PRO A 466 5.65 5.32 -5.66
C PRO A 466 4.28 5.86 -6.10
N ASP A 467 4.24 6.54 -7.24
CA ASP A 467 3.03 7.07 -7.87
C ASP A 467 2.44 6.12 -8.92
N LYS A 468 3.20 5.09 -9.31
CA LYS A 468 2.77 4.00 -10.17
C LYS A 468 3.55 2.72 -9.85
N THR A 469 2.96 1.58 -10.18
CA THR A 469 3.60 0.27 -10.12
C THR A 469 3.42 -0.45 -11.45
N LYS A 470 4.40 -1.27 -11.87
CA LYS A 470 4.21 -2.10 -13.06
C LYS A 470 3.15 -3.15 -12.79
N LYS A 471 2.27 -3.42 -13.76
CA LYS A 471 1.34 -4.56 -13.65
C LYS A 471 2.14 -5.86 -13.69
N MET A 472 1.75 -6.80 -12.84
CA MET A 472 2.32 -8.14 -12.83
C MET A 472 1.58 -9.00 -13.85
N LEU A 473 2.30 -9.59 -14.81
CA LEU A 473 1.79 -10.62 -15.70
C LEU A 473 2.46 -11.95 -15.33
N ALA A 474 1.65 -12.93 -14.95
CA ALA A 474 2.10 -14.24 -14.50
C ALA A 474 1.29 -15.38 -15.14
N VAL A 475 1.93 -16.55 -15.23
CA VAL A 475 1.28 -17.80 -15.63
C VAL A 475 1.52 -18.86 -14.57
N THR A 476 0.46 -19.43 -14.03
CA THR A 476 0.52 -20.63 -13.18
C THR A 476 0.11 -21.83 -14.02
N ALA A 477 0.98 -22.82 -14.17
CA ALA A 477 0.74 -23.97 -15.02
C ALA A 477 1.12 -25.29 -14.33
N MET A 478 0.42 -26.37 -14.69
CA MET A 478 0.75 -27.72 -14.26
C MET A 478 0.39 -28.75 -15.34
N ALA A 479 1.03 -29.92 -15.29
CA ALA A 479 0.60 -31.08 -16.05
C ALA A 479 0.31 -32.27 -15.12
N TYR A 480 -0.67 -33.07 -15.49
CA TYR A 480 -1.10 -34.24 -14.72
C TYR A 480 -1.73 -35.29 -15.64
N PRO A 481 -1.63 -36.59 -15.29
CA PRO A 481 -2.32 -37.68 -15.98
C PRO A 481 -3.84 -37.46 -16.14
N ASP A 482 -4.35 -37.76 -17.32
CA ASP A 482 -5.76 -37.70 -17.65
C ASP A 482 -6.60 -38.55 -16.69
N GLY A 483 -7.68 -37.96 -16.19
CA GLY A 483 -8.58 -38.61 -15.23
C GLY A 483 -8.10 -38.61 -13.78
N GLU A 484 -6.91 -38.07 -13.47
CA GLU A 484 -6.48 -37.89 -12.08
C GLU A 484 -7.37 -36.85 -11.36
N VAL A 485 -7.79 -37.19 -10.14
CA VAL A 485 -8.49 -36.25 -9.25
C VAL A 485 -7.46 -35.35 -8.60
N LEU A 486 -7.49 -34.08 -8.97
CA LEU A 486 -6.63 -33.06 -8.37
C LEU A 486 -7.01 -32.85 -6.91
N THR A 487 -6.00 -32.92 -6.05
CA THR A 487 -6.05 -32.59 -4.62
C THR A 487 -5.17 -31.37 -4.35
N ASP A 488 -5.43 -30.67 -3.25
CA ASP A 488 -4.62 -29.56 -2.73
C ASP A 488 -3.12 -29.87 -2.74
N GLN A 489 -2.75 -31.04 -2.20
CA GLN A 489 -1.36 -31.50 -2.16
C GLN A 489 -0.79 -31.70 -3.57
N SER A 490 -1.53 -32.37 -4.44
CA SER A 490 -1.06 -32.65 -5.81
C SER A 490 -0.88 -31.38 -6.64
N VAL A 491 -1.76 -30.38 -6.47
CA VAL A 491 -1.64 -29.10 -7.16
C VAL A 491 -0.43 -28.35 -6.58
N ARG A 492 -0.32 -28.27 -5.25
CA ARG A 492 0.80 -27.61 -4.57
C ARG A 492 2.17 -28.13 -5.01
N GLU A 493 2.31 -29.43 -5.20
CA GLU A 493 3.59 -30.06 -5.56
C GLU A 493 3.94 -29.96 -7.06
N ARG A 494 2.94 -29.70 -7.92
CA ARG A 494 3.08 -29.83 -9.38
C ARG A 494 2.91 -28.51 -10.13
N THR A 495 2.46 -27.46 -9.48
CA THR A 495 2.35 -26.13 -10.08
C THR A 495 3.71 -25.48 -10.28
N SER A 496 3.86 -24.86 -11.44
CA SER A 496 4.99 -24.00 -11.80
C SER A 496 4.44 -22.62 -12.11
N VAL A 497 5.06 -21.59 -11.56
CA VAL A 497 4.64 -20.20 -11.75
C VAL A 497 5.72 -19.43 -12.51
N TYR A 498 5.32 -18.73 -13.56
CA TYR A 498 6.20 -18.02 -14.47
C TYR A 498 5.92 -16.51 -14.41
N HIS A 499 6.92 -15.72 -14.04
CA HIS A 499 6.85 -14.27 -14.10
C HIS A 499 7.21 -13.76 -15.51
N ILE A 500 6.24 -13.17 -16.22
CA ILE A 500 6.39 -12.77 -17.63
C ILE A 500 6.09 -11.27 -17.87
N SER A 501 6.11 -10.45 -16.83
CA SER A 501 5.85 -8.99 -16.94
C SER A 501 6.85 -8.24 -17.82
N HIS A 502 8.01 -8.83 -18.13
CA HIS A 502 8.97 -8.27 -19.09
C HIS A 502 8.41 -8.23 -20.52
N LEU A 503 7.41 -9.06 -20.85
CA LEU A 503 6.72 -9.04 -22.13
C LEU A 503 5.88 -7.78 -22.31
N LEU A 504 5.40 -7.19 -21.20
CA LEU A 504 4.65 -5.92 -21.24
C LEU A 504 5.50 -4.76 -21.77
N ASP A 505 6.82 -4.82 -21.65
CA ASP A 505 7.71 -3.75 -22.13
C ASP A 505 7.73 -3.64 -23.67
N GLN A 506 7.32 -4.70 -24.35
CA GLN A 506 7.19 -4.75 -25.81
C GLN A 506 5.82 -4.23 -26.30
N CYS A 507 4.89 -4.00 -25.37
CA CYS A 507 3.56 -3.52 -25.66
C CYS A 507 3.50 -2.00 -25.74
N SER A 508 2.49 -1.50 -26.45
CA SER A 508 2.16 -0.08 -26.45
C SER A 508 1.52 0.33 -25.11
N ALA A 509 1.58 1.62 -24.78
CA ALA A 509 0.92 2.16 -23.58
C ALA A 509 -0.61 1.94 -23.57
N SER A 510 -1.23 1.78 -24.74
CA SER A 510 -2.66 1.55 -24.91
C SER A 510 -3.06 0.07 -24.97
N THR A 511 -2.12 -0.87 -24.84
CA THR A 511 -2.42 -2.30 -24.88
C THR A 511 -3.29 -2.68 -23.67
N THR A 512 -4.41 -3.34 -23.93
CA THR A 512 -5.44 -3.68 -22.95
C THR A 512 -5.08 -4.90 -22.10
N ASP A 513 -5.73 -5.05 -20.94
CA ASP A 513 -5.55 -6.22 -20.09
C ASP A 513 -5.94 -7.54 -20.80
N ASP A 514 -6.92 -7.50 -21.72
CA ASP A 514 -7.30 -8.68 -22.50
C ASP A 514 -6.20 -9.11 -23.48
N GLU A 515 -5.51 -8.15 -24.10
CA GLU A 515 -4.34 -8.41 -24.96
C GLU A 515 -3.14 -8.93 -24.14
N PHE A 516 -2.92 -8.43 -22.92
CA PHE A 516 -1.90 -8.98 -22.02
C PHE A 516 -2.16 -10.45 -21.69
N LEU A 517 -3.42 -10.83 -21.49
CA LEU A 517 -3.81 -12.22 -21.27
C LEU A 517 -3.61 -13.09 -22.51
N GLU A 518 -3.78 -12.55 -23.72
CA GLU A 518 -3.44 -13.26 -24.97
C GLU A 518 -1.93 -13.53 -25.08
N ILE A 519 -1.08 -12.57 -24.69
CA ILE A 519 0.38 -12.76 -24.62
C ILE A 519 0.73 -13.88 -23.63
N ALA A 520 0.11 -13.89 -22.45
CA ALA A 520 0.31 -14.95 -21.46
C ALA A 520 -0.14 -16.33 -21.99
N ASN A 521 -1.26 -16.41 -22.69
CA ASN A 521 -1.73 -17.65 -23.30
C ASN A 521 -0.80 -18.15 -24.42
N ALA A 522 -0.25 -17.24 -25.22
CA ALA A 522 0.76 -17.56 -26.23
C ALA A 522 2.04 -18.09 -25.59
N PHE A 523 2.51 -17.46 -24.50
CA PHE A 523 3.66 -17.94 -23.71
C PHE A 523 3.42 -19.36 -23.20
N THR A 524 2.28 -19.61 -22.55
CA THR A 524 1.92 -20.94 -22.03
C THR A 524 1.89 -21.98 -23.14
N SER A 525 1.38 -21.63 -24.32
CA SER A 525 1.30 -22.56 -25.45
C SER A 525 2.67 -23.04 -25.91
N GLY A 526 3.73 -22.25 -25.68
CA GLY A 526 5.12 -22.61 -25.95
C GLY A 526 5.80 -23.45 -24.86
N ILE A 527 5.19 -23.65 -23.68
CA ILE A 527 5.76 -24.49 -22.62
C ILE A 527 5.56 -25.96 -22.99
N ASP A 528 6.66 -26.72 -23.02
CA ASP A 528 6.61 -28.17 -23.20
C ASP A 528 5.87 -28.81 -22.02
N ILE A 529 4.87 -29.64 -22.32
CA ILE A 529 4.09 -30.35 -21.29
C ILE A 529 4.97 -31.27 -20.45
N TYR A 530 6.10 -31.75 -21.00
CA TYR A 530 7.06 -32.57 -20.26
C TYR A 530 7.84 -31.78 -19.21
N ASP A 531 8.05 -30.47 -19.43
CA ASP A 531 8.67 -29.59 -18.43
C ASP A 531 7.77 -29.40 -17.21
N LEU A 532 6.44 -29.48 -17.41
CA LEU A 532 5.42 -29.40 -16.37
C LEU A 532 5.06 -30.75 -15.75
N ALA A 533 5.58 -31.86 -16.29
CA ALA A 533 5.18 -33.20 -15.87
C ALA A 533 5.55 -33.48 -14.40
N PRO A 534 4.74 -34.28 -13.68
CA PRO A 534 5.06 -34.68 -12.30
C PRO A 534 6.44 -35.35 -12.21
N LEU A 535 7.11 -35.24 -11.06
CA LEU A 535 8.44 -35.82 -10.86
C LEU A 535 8.46 -37.32 -11.19
N ALA A 536 7.46 -38.08 -10.72
CA ALA A 536 7.32 -39.50 -11.03
C ALA A 536 7.26 -39.78 -12.54
N TYR A 537 6.61 -38.91 -13.33
CA TYR A 537 6.56 -39.04 -14.78
C TYR A 537 7.94 -38.80 -15.41
N LYS A 538 8.66 -37.78 -14.93
CA LYS A 538 10.02 -37.47 -15.38
C LYS A 538 11.00 -38.61 -15.03
N GLU A 539 10.87 -39.19 -13.84
CA GLU A 539 11.66 -40.36 -13.41
C GLU A 539 11.37 -41.60 -14.26
N MET A 540 10.09 -41.91 -14.53
CA MET A 540 9.72 -43.02 -15.41
C MET A 540 10.31 -42.83 -16.82
N ARG A 541 10.26 -41.60 -17.36
CA ARG A 541 10.85 -41.30 -18.67
C ARG A 541 12.37 -41.47 -18.66
N ALA A 542 13.05 -40.94 -17.65
CA ALA A 542 14.50 -41.10 -17.49
C ALA A 542 14.90 -42.58 -17.38
N ASP A 543 14.09 -43.39 -16.70
CA ASP A 543 14.30 -44.83 -16.61
C ASP A 543 14.09 -45.56 -17.95
N VAL A 544 13.10 -45.17 -18.76
CA VAL A 544 12.95 -45.67 -20.14
C VAL A 544 14.18 -45.32 -20.98
N GLU A 545 14.64 -44.07 -20.94
CA GLU A 545 15.84 -43.62 -21.66
C GLU A 545 17.10 -44.37 -21.20
N ARG A 546 17.21 -44.67 -19.90
CA ARG A 546 18.27 -45.51 -19.33
C ARG A 546 18.20 -46.93 -19.86
N TYR A 547 17.02 -47.56 -19.87
CA TYR A 547 16.88 -48.92 -20.39
C TYR A 547 17.12 -48.98 -21.90
N ASP A 548 16.68 -47.99 -22.68
CA ASP A 548 16.97 -47.91 -24.12
C ASP A 548 18.49 -47.84 -24.35
N SER A 549 19.22 -47.11 -23.52
CA SER A 549 20.68 -47.05 -23.56
C SER A 549 21.34 -48.39 -23.22
N LEU A 550 20.87 -49.08 -22.18
CA LEU A 550 21.37 -50.41 -21.80
C LEU A 550 21.07 -51.46 -22.88
N LEU A 551 19.88 -51.42 -23.47
CA LEU A 551 19.47 -52.31 -24.55
C LEU A 551 20.27 -52.05 -25.82
N ALA A 552 20.60 -50.79 -26.14
CA ALA A 552 21.45 -50.45 -27.28
C ALA A 552 22.91 -50.92 -27.10
N LEU A 553 23.45 -50.82 -25.88
CA LEU A 553 24.77 -51.37 -25.55
C LEU A 553 24.79 -52.89 -25.67
N SER A 554 23.79 -53.55 -25.07
CA SER A 554 23.64 -55.01 -25.15
C SER A 554 23.46 -55.48 -26.60
N GLU A 555 22.68 -54.77 -27.42
CA GLU A 555 22.52 -55.06 -28.85
C GLU A 555 23.86 -54.98 -29.61
N SER A 556 24.69 -53.98 -29.30
CA SER A 556 26.02 -53.85 -29.91
C SER A 556 26.94 -55.02 -29.55
N GLU A 557 26.89 -55.49 -28.29
CA GLU A 557 27.63 -56.67 -27.83
C GLU A 557 27.12 -57.96 -28.47
N VAL A 558 25.80 -58.13 -28.60
CA VAL A 558 25.18 -59.25 -29.31
C VAL A 558 25.65 -59.28 -30.77
N GLN A 559 25.65 -58.16 -31.46
CA GLN A 559 26.10 -58.07 -32.85
C GLN A 559 27.59 -58.42 -33.00
N ALA A 560 28.43 -57.98 -32.06
CA ALA A 560 29.84 -58.35 -32.03
C ALA A 560 30.04 -59.87 -31.83
N LEU A 561 29.31 -60.48 -30.88
CA LEU A 561 29.33 -61.92 -30.65
C LEU A 561 28.85 -62.71 -31.87
N VAL A 562 27.77 -62.28 -32.52
CA VAL A 562 27.26 -62.91 -33.76
C VAL A 562 28.32 -62.86 -34.86
N ALA A 563 28.97 -61.71 -35.06
CA ALA A 563 30.03 -61.57 -36.06
C ALA A 563 31.24 -62.49 -35.75
N GLU A 564 31.64 -62.62 -34.48
CA GLU A 564 32.73 -63.52 -34.08
C GLU A 564 32.34 -65.00 -34.25
N ILE A 565 31.14 -65.38 -33.83
CA ILE A 565 30.59 -66.73 -34.02
C ILE A 565 30.56 -67.09 -35.50
N ASP A 566 30.08 -66.20 -36.36
CA ASP A 566 30.02 -66.41 -37.81
C ASP A 566 31.41 -66.50 -38.44
N SER A 567 32.38 -65.72 -37.94
CA SER A 567 33.77 -65.80 -38.37
C SER A 567 34.37 -67.17 -38.03
N ILE A 568 34.21 -67.64 -36.79
CA ILE A 568 34.74 -68.94 -36.35
C ILE A 568 34.04 -70.08 -37.07
N ARG A 569 32.71 -70.02 -37.27
CA ARG A 569 31.94 -71.03 -38.03
C ARG A 569 32.46 -71.24 -39.45
N LYS A 570 32.93 -70.18 -40.12
CA LYS A 570 33.49 -70.26 -41.48
C LYS A 570 34.82 -71.00 -41.54
N THR A 571 35.60 -70.98 -40.45
CA THR A 571 36.93 -71.60 -40.38
C THR A 571 36.99 -72.80 -39.45
N LEU A 572 35.85 -73.30 -38.98
CA LEU A 572 35.77 -74.34 -37.95
C LEU A 572 36.21 -75.71 -38.49
N ASP A 573 37.30 -76.25 -37.95
CA ASP A 573 37.62 -77.67 -38.07
C ASP A 573 36.86 -78.46 -36.99
N ARG A 574 35.91 -79.30 -37.42
CA ARG A 574 35.08 -80.10 -36.49
C ARG A 574 35.86 -81.22 -35.80
N SER A 575 37.07 -81.51 -36.26
CA SER A 575 37.98 -82.48 -35.63
C SER A 575 38.80 -81.85 -34.50
N ASP A 576 38.90 -80.52 -34.45
CA ASP A 576 39.65 -79.77 -33.45
C ASP A 576 38.75 -79.47 -32.25
N SER A 577 39.01 -80.15 -31.13
CA SER A 577 38.24 -79.99 -29.90
C SER A 577 38.33 -78.57 -29.34
N ASP A 578 39.47 -77.88 -29.49
CA ASP A 578 39.67 -76.55 -28.93
C ASP A 578 38.88 -75.50 -29.72
N ALA A 579 38.83 -75.64 -31.04
CA ALA A 579 38.01 -74.79 -31.90
C ALA A 579 36.50 -74.95 -31.62
N VAL A 580 36.04 -76.19 -31.39
CA VAL A 580 34.66 -76.48 -30.99
C VAL A 580 34.33 -75.91 -29.61
N ASN A 581 35.23 -76.06 -28.63
CA ASN A 581 35.04 -75.51 -27.28
C ASN A 581 34.93 -73.99 -27.30
N ARG A 582 35.82 -73.30 -28.03
CA ARG A 582 35.75 -71.84 -28.17
C ARG A 582 34.44 -71.36 -28.81
N LEU A 583 33.96 -72.07 -29.83
CA LEU A 583 32.66 -71.75 -30.44
C LEU A 583 31.51 -71.90 -29.43
N ASN A 584 31.52 -72.99 -28.64
CA ASN A 584 30.51 -73.21 -27.60
C ASN A 584 30.56 -72.11 -26.52
N GLU A 585 31.74 -71.70 -26.07
CA GLU A 585 31.89 -70.59 -25.11
C GLU A 585 31.28 -69.27 -25.62
N LEU A 586 31.44 -68.96 -26.91
CA LEU A 586 30.83 -67.76 -27.50
C LEU A 586 29.30 -67.88 -27.60
N ILE A 587 28.79 -69.06 -27.94
CA ILE A 587 27.35 -69.34 -27.96
C ILE A 587 26.76 -69.23 -26.55
N ASP A 588 27.45 -69.75 -25.54
CA ASP A 588 27.02 -69.65 -24.14
C ASP A 588 27.00 -68.19 -23.68
N ARG A 589 28.03 -67.41 -23.99
CA ARG A 589 28.05 -65.96 -23.72
C ARG A 589 26.92 -65.22 -24.42
N TYR A 590 26.65 -65.56 -25.68
CA TYR A 590 25.52 -65.01 -26.43
C TYR A 590 24.18 -65.33 -25.76
N ASN A 591 23.96 -66.58 -25.37
CA ASN A 591 22.72 -67.01 -24.70
C ASN A 591 22.54 -66.31 -23.34
N ILE A 592 23.60 -66.23 -22.53
CA ILE A 592 23.59 -65.52 -21.24
C ILE A 592 23.26 -64.04 -21.45
N LEU A 593 23.85 -63.40 -22.47
CA LEU A 593 23.59 -62.00 -22.77
C LEU A 593 22.12 -61.77 -23.18
N LEU A 594 21.55 -62.64 -24.03
CA LEU A 594 20.13 -62.58 -24.38
C LEU A 594 19.21 -62.79 -23.17
N GLU A 595 19.49 -63.78 -22.33
CA GLU A 595 18.71 -64.03 -21.11
C GLU A 595 18.78 -62.83 -20.15
N SER A 596 19.95 -62.20 -20.02
CA SER A 596 20.14 -61.02 -19.18
C SER A 596 19.43 -59.76 -19.72
N ARG A 597 19.08 -59.75 -21.00
CA ARG A 597 18.43 -58.62 -21.68
C ARG A 597 16.92 -58.58 -21.45
N GLU A 598 16.30 -59.75 -21.28
CA GLU A 598 14.84 -59.90 -21.16
C GLU A 598 14.23 -59.10 -19.99
N PRO A 599 14.84 -59.04 -18.78
CA PRO A 599 14.33 -58.21 -17.69
C PRO A 599 14.36 -56.71 -18.01
N TYR A 600 15.42 -56.23 -18.68
CA TYR A 600 15.53 -54.82 -19.09
C TYR A 600 14.48 -54.45 -20.14
N LEU A 601 14.28 -55.32 -21.13
CA LEU A 601 13.25 -55.12 -22.15
C LEU A 601 11.84 -55.12 -21.54
N SER A 602 11.58 -56.05 -20.62
CA SER A 602 10.30 -56.15 -19.92
C SER A 602 10.02 -54.90 -19.08
N ALA A 603 10.99 -54.47 -18.26
CA ALA A 603 10.85 -53.27 -17.43
C ALA A 603 10.70 -52.01 -18.27
N ARG A 604 11.45 -51.89 -19.36
CA ARG A 604 11.35 -50.79 -20.32
C ARG A 604 9.96 -50.72 -20.95
N ASN A 605 9.43 -51.84 -21.42
CA ASN A 605 8.11 -51.88 -22.06
C ASN A 605 6.99 -51.57 -21.08
N GLU A 606 7.08 -52.08 -19.85
CA GLU A 606 6.12 -51.77 -18.79
C GLU A 606 6.08 -50.26 -18.50
N LEU A 607 7.24 -49.62 -18.33
CA LEU A 607 7.32 -48.17 -18.12
C LEU A 607 6.85 -47.36 -19.34
N ALA A 608 7.21 -47.80 -20.55
CA ALA A 608 6.75 -47.15 -21.78
C ALA A 608 5.22 -47.25 -21.93
N ASP A 609 4.63 -48.39 -21.59
CA ASP A 609 3.18 -48.58 -21.59
C ASP A 609 2.52 -47.68 -20.53
N GLN A 610 3.10 -47.59 -19.32
CA GLN A 610 2.63 -46.65 -18.29
C GLN A 610 2.67 -45.19 -18.78
N LEU A 611 3.77 -44.76 -19.39
CA LEU A 611 3.91 -43.40 -19.95
C LEU A 611 2.94 -43.12 -21.09
N ASN A 612 2.73 -44.09 -21.99
CA ASN A 612 1.80 -43.98 -23.12
C ASN A 612 0.34 -43.91 -22.66
N ASN A 613 0.02 -44.62 -21.57
CA ASN A 613 -1.33 -44.63 -20.99
C ASN A 613 -1.61 -43.41 -20.10
N ALA A 614 -0.59 -42.84 -19.47
CA ALA A 614 -0.71 -41.70 -18.56
C ALA A 614 -0.87 -40.34 -19.27
N GLN A 615 -1.56 -40.29 -20.42
CA GLN A 615 -1.74 -39.10 -21.27
C GLN A 615 -1.81 -37.83 -20.42
N LEU A 616 -0.85 -36.92 -20.59
CA LEU A 616 -0.78 -35.73 -19.76
C LEU A 616 -1.75 -34.68 -20.29
N THR A 617 -2.57 -34.14 -19.40
CA THR A 617 -3.28 -32.88 -19.61
C THR A 617 -2.50 -31.74 -18.98
N ARG A 618 -2.42 -30.62 -19.71
CA ARG A 618 -1.90 -29.35 -19.20
C ARG A 618 -3.06 -28.45 -18.78
N ARG A 619 -2.91 -27.78 -17.64
CA ARG A 619 -3.75 -26.64 -17.25
C ARG A 619 -2.89 -25.43 -16.95
N SER A 620 -3.46 -24.25 -17.17
CA SER A 620 -2.81 -22.98 -16.91
C SER A 620 -3.81 -21.89 -16.57
N ILE A 621 -3.40 -20.97 -15.71
CA ILE A 621 -4.09 -19.73 -15.38
C ILE A 621 -3.14 -18.59 -15.75
N ALA A 622 -3.67 -17.61 -16.48
CA ALA A 622 -2.96 -16.38 -16.81
C ALA A 622 -3.56 -15.25 -15.98
N SER A 623 -2.70 -14.55 -15.25
CA SER A 623 -3.10 -13.54 -14.26
C SER A 623 -2.43 -12.21 -14.59
N VAL A 624 -3.23 -11.15 -14.66
CA VAL A 624 -2.76 -9.76 -14.77
C VAL A 624 -3.22 -9.00 -13.53
N GLY A 625 -2.26 -8.53 -12.73
CA GLY A 625 -2.55 -7.78 -11.51
C GLY A 625 -2.88 -6.32 -11.80
N GLY A 626 -4.08 -5.88 -11.38
CA GLY A 626 -4.51 -4.48 -11.27
C GLY A 626 -4.90 -4.15 -9.83
N GLY A 627 -5.07 -2.88 -9.49
CA GLY A 627 -5.22 -2.49 -8.10
C GLY A 627 -6.58 -2.57 -7.47
N ILE A 628 -6.45 -2.36 -6.19
CA ILE A 628 -7.41 -2.40 -5.10
C ILE A 628 -7.78 -0.96 -4.79
N SER A 629 -8.77 -0.68 -3.97
CA SER A 629 -8.88 0.60 -3.27
C SER A 629 -8.99 0.28 -1.77
N LEU A 630 -8.93 1.27 -0.87
CA LEU A 630 -9.49 1.09 0.46
C LEU A 630 -10.72 1.98 0.50
N ARG A 631 -11.80 1.55 1.14
CA ARG A 631 -12.96 2.40 1.34
C ARG A 631 -13.23 2.46 2.82
N PRO A 632 -12.99 3.60 3.47
CA PRO A 632 -13.43 3.81 4.83
C PRO A 632 -14.87 4.28 4.79
N SER A 633 -15.81 3.41 4.40
CA SER A 633 -17.23 3.76 4.56
C SER A 633 -17.72 3.45 5.98
N ASP A 634 -17.15 2.46 6.71
CA ASP A 634 -17.61 2.13 8.05
C ASP A 634 -16.52 1.48 8.94
N PHE A 635 -15.65 2.28 9.57
CA PHE A 635 -14.88 1.79 10.72
C PHE A 635 -15.86 1.22 11.78
N LYS A 636 -15.68 -0.03 12.26
CA LYS A 636 -16.59 -0.55 13.29
C LYS A 636 -16.47 0.23 14.59
N ARG A 637 -17.65 0.39 15.21
CA ARG A 637 -17.91 1.10 16.46
C ARG A 637 -16.96 0.76 17.59
N VAL A 638 -16.48 1.80 18.26
CA VAL A 638 -16.05 1.75 19.66
C VAL A 638 -17.12 1.04 20.49
N THR A 639 -16.76 -0.08 21.11
CA THR A 639 -17.69 -0.86 21.93
C THR A 639 -17.57 -0.43 23.39
N HIS A 640 -18.62 0.16 23.94
CA HIS A 640 -18.65 0.53 25.36
C HIS A 640 -18.93 -0.70 26.24
N ASN A 641 -17.88 -1.22 26.89
CA ASN A 641 -17.96 -2.35 27.81
C ASN A 641 -16.82 -2.28 28.85
N ALA A 642 -17.08 -1.59 29.96
CA ALA A 642 -16.15 -1.49 31.09
C ALA A 642 -15.79 -2.86 31.71
N GLY A 643 -16.62 -3.89 31.48
CA GLY A 643 -16.38 -5.24 31.96
C GLY A 643 -15.46 -6.09 31.08
N ALA A 644 -15.05 -5.58 29.91
CA ALA A 644 -14.27 -6.31 28.94
C ALA A 644 -12.88 -6.69 29.49
N PRO A 645 -12.36 -7.91 29.17
CA PRO A 645 -11.07 -8.35 29.67
C PRO A 645 -9.91 -7.37 29.41
N ARG A 646 -9.88 -6.72 28.24
CA ARG A 646 -8.85 -5.74 27.87
C ARG A 646 -8.88 -4.49 28.76
N VAL A 647 -10.08 -3.94 29.03
CA VAL A 647 -10.25 -2.78 29.92
C VAL A 647 -9.86 -3.15 31.36
N LYS A 648 -10.28 -4.33 31.83
CA LYS A 648 -9.89 -4.84 33.15
C LYS A 648 -8.38 -5.03 33.28
N GLU A 649 -7.72 -5.54 32.24
CA GLU A 649 -6.25 -5.71 32.22
C GLU A 649 -5.54 -4.36 32.42
N ILE A 650 -6.01 -3.30 31.76
CA ILE A 650 -5.50 -1.94 31.92
C ILE A 650 -5.80 -1.39 33.33
N SER A 651 -7.04 -1.56 33.82
CA SER A 651 -7.42 -1.14 35.18
C SER A 651 -6.59 -1.85 36.27
N ASP A 652 -6.35 -3.15 36.11
CA ASP A 652 -5.52 -3.95 37.01
C ASP A 652 -4.07 -3.46 36.99
N PHE A 653 -3.53 -3.13 35.82
CA PHE A 653 -2.22 -2.53 35.71
C PHE A 653 -2.15 -1.17 36.44
N LYS A 654 -3.11 -0.27 36.18
CA LYS A 654 -3.20 1.06 36.83
C LYS A 654 -3.17 0.95 38.35
N SER A 655 -3.97 0.04 38.92
CA SER A 655 -4.09 -0.13 40.37
C SER A 655 -2.82 -0.60 41.07
N ARG A 656 -1.81 -1.05 40.32
CA ARG A 656 -0.61 -1.67 40.89
C ARG A 656 0.71 -1.10 40.36
N VAL A 657 0.66 -0.06 39.53
CA VAL A 657 1.86 0.55 38.96
C VAL A 657 2.40 1.60 39.94
N GLU A 658 3.71 1.58 40.17
CA GLU A 658 4.41 2.66 40.85
C GLU A 658 5.03 3.56 39.77
N THR A 659 4.91 4.87 39.92
CA THR A 659 5.50 5.82 38.95
C THR A 659 6.99 5.93 39.27
N ALA A 660 7.85 5.51 38.34
CA ALA A 660 9.30 5.53 38.51
C ALA A 660 9.94 6.09 37.23
N GLY A 661 10.36 7.37 37.26
CA GLY A 661 10.87 8.07 36.09
C GLY A 661 9.77 8.83 35.33
N GLY A 662 9.98 9.08 34.03
CA GLY A 662 9.00 9.68 33.12
C GLY A 662 7.91 8.69 32.66
N HIS A 663 7.97 7.44 33.12
CA HIS A 663 7.04 6.37 32.77
C HIS A 663 6.65 5.57 34.00
N ALA A 664 5.59 4.77 33.88
CA ALA A 664 5.25 3.76 34.88
C ALA A 664 5.40 2.36 34.29
N VAL A 665 6.08 1.46 35.00
CA VAL A 665 6.43 0.11 34.51
C VAL A 665 5.96 -0.93 35.51
N LYS A 666 5.37 -2.03 35.02
CA LYS A 666 5.09 -3.23 35.82
C LYS A 666 5.08 -4.49 34.96
N GLY A 667 5.99 -5.41 35.26
CA GLY A 667 6.21 -6.56 34.39
C GLY A 667 6.59 -6.07 33.00
N ASP A 668 5.91 -6.58 31.97
CA ASP A 668 6.12 -6.14 30.60
C ASP A 668 5.27 -4.91 30.22
N TRP A 669 4.42 -4.40 31.11
CA TRP A 669 3.60 -3.22 30.82
C TRP A 669 4.34 -1.92 31.09
N ILE A 670 4.15 -0.97 30.18
CA ILE A 670 4.67 0.40 30.24
C ILE A 670 3.51 1.37 29.99
N ARG A 671 3.52 2.49 30.71
CA ARG A 671 2.64 3.65 30.49
C ARG A 671 3.47 4.91 30.27
N SER A 672 3.05 5.76 29.33
CA SER A 672 3.61 7.10 29.17
C SER A 672 3.45 7.94 30.45
N GLY A 673 4.28 8.96 30.61
CA GLY A 673 4.19 9.91 31.72
C GLY A 673 3.00 10.85 31.56
N SER A 674 2.51 11.39 32.68
CA SER A 674 1.79 12.66 32.66
C SER A 674 2.83 13.77 32.74
N GLY A 675 2.74 14.78 31.85
CA GLY A 675 3.75 15.82 31.59
C GLY A 675 4.06 16.79 32.75
N SER A 676 4.20 16.29 33.97
CA SER A 676 4.48 17.02 35.21
C SER A 676 5.98 17.21 35.49
N ARG A 677 6.87 16.66 34.65
CA ARG A 677 8.26 17.15 34.65
C ARG A 677 8.20 18.56 34.10
N GLY A 678 8.71 19.52 34.87
CA GLY A 678 8.88 20.90 34.43
C GLY A 678 9.79 20.95 33.20
N SER A 679 9.21 20.71 32.04
CA SER A 679 9.74 21.15 30.77
C SER A 679 9.84 22.68 30.86
N PRO A 680 10.89 23.30 30.31
CA PRO A 680 10.86 24.75 30.12
C PRO A 680 9.56 25.10 29.39
N PRO A 681 8.99 26.31 29.61
CA PRO A 681 7.81 26.75 28.87
C PRO A 681 8.00 26.45 27.37
N PRO A 682 6.91 26.25 26.60
CA PRO A 682 6.97 25.96 25.15
C PRO A 682 7.62 27.09 24.30
N ASP A 683 8.31 28.04 24.94
CA ASP A 683 9.08 29.13 24.36
C ASP A 683 10.50 28.72 23.94
N THR A 684 10.92 27.46 24.15
CA THR A 684 12.15 26.93 23.52
C THR A 684 11.78 26.03 22.34
N PRO A 685 11.83 26.54 21.09
CA PRO A 685 11.65 25.71 19.91
C PRO A 685 12.78 24.66 19.84
N PRO A 686 12.54 23.47 19.25
CA PRO A 686 13.64 22.61 18.82
C PRO A 686 14.58 23.44 17.92
N PRO A 687 15.90 23.22 17.95
CA PRO A 687 16.83 24.00 17.17
C PRO A 687 16.57 23.69 15.69
N THR A 688 15.88 24.58 14.99
CA THR A 688 16.01 24.90 13.56
C THR A 688 14.84 25.79 13.15
N GLY A 689 15.13 27.05 12.83
CA GLY A 689 14.22 27.88 12.04
C GLY A 689 13.98 27.25 10.65
N LEU A 690 13.09 27.87 9.88
CA LEU A 690 12.85 27.53 8.47
C LEU A 690 14.16 27.15 7.76
N PRO A 691 14.23 26.02 7.01
CA PRO A 691 15.44 25.59 6.36
C PRO A 691 16.03 26.72 5.49
N HIS A 692 17.32 27.03 5.70
CA HIS A 692 17.99 28.12 4.99
C HIS A 692 17.94 27.90 3.48
N HIS A 693 17.18 28.74 2.77
CA HIS A 693 17.24 28.83 1.32
C HIS A 693 18.19 29.95 0.89
N PRO A 694 19.26 29.67 0.11
CA PRO A 694 20.12 30.70 -0.46
C PRO A 694 19.49 31.21 -1.75
N TYR A 695 18.43 32.02 -1.67
CA TYR A 695 18.02 32.83 -2.82
C TYR A 695 18.62 34.22 -2.68
N GLY A 696 19.71 34.43 -3.42
CA GLY A 696 20.21 35.76 -3.74
C GLY A 696 19.14 36.56 -4.50
N HIS A 697 19.14 37.87 -4.25
CA HIS A 697 18.36 38.86 -4.99
C HIS A 697 18.54 38.72 -6.53
N PRO A 698 17.54 39.16 -7.33
CA PRO A 698 17.57 39.05 -8.79
C PRO A 698 18.78 39.69 -9.45
#